data_AF-A0A660Y3Y5-F1
#
_entry.id   AF-A0A660Y3Y5-F1
#
_cell.length_a   1.000
_cell.length_b   1.000
_cell.length_c   1.000
_cell.angle_alpha   90.00
_cell.angle_beta   90.00
_cell.angle_gamma   90.00
#
_symmetry.space_group_name_H-M   'P 1'
#
loop_
_entity.id
_entity.type
_entity.pdbx_description
1 polymer ?
#
loop_
_entity_poly.entity_id
_entity_poly.type
_entity_poly.pdbx_seq_one_letter_code
_entity_poly.pdbx_strand_id
1 'polypeptide(L)'
;MFVYIWILALWTFPRMTLGLEKYVIDTEEQWKQWSYPSGGVVEITPDGWVKVGYVRKDINACLDAPTFSYKWLGRKIKGGVKVGSNKDDGKKIIDGDTTTYWAPDPEDELKDWWVDIDLGRLVTAKKIRLIFAKGRTPFPEFRIYVSKHLQKYSKLPKILEYDLVAKTVKPNTERVFEVNFDSEKDRQGNPLMGRYIQNVRIVFDKKVDDPGLAEVEVITPGENIALKTLERGGRIKYGGRMTKVEQIFDGLIWTGSTVTLAGADWLQQDVWCNWDLGATFWVDAMRFTSEGGYVGRRSDLEGFRIYVSDGTEAPMSPAEAWKVDGKDVVWERIADVNNKVSPPRLNFDIKFPEPKKIRYIFFHHYYGTGYWATRASAGGYIWEFQIFGEGFIPGVTLTSPLIDLGTVNNITSISWDAVTPPGTKIEIRTRTGERVKEITRYFDKAGNEMTKEQYERLPKFRQGPIKKEKIPVETYWSKWSPVYERPGARFASPSPSRYLLIEVKLSSERPDVAPSLNSITLFYSKAAGSRLFAEVTPKVAAPGKPEKFRIVVRKRMYEGEAISWYDRWGRKITEKRWWSLPSRSRGPVVEERTHWYDKDGNEITKEEWEELKPKQRGKVEQTQDEITGFNQVLIKTPSKAEDVQLWIGGNAVPPEKFGVEARWDSLIVELPRLVFTPEDSVEIEFSCVPFFNGTLFEVFVAGTPGGWQMIHPDPAVKNATTVMLPSLTEEGGLIRNLDISPRVITPNSDGRNDEIDISFTVSRVEGLRSIKVEIYNLKGELIKEIYKTLGTSGNYRIKWDGRDGSGDMVLPGIYVCEVSVDGDAVKDRAGKSIVVVY
;
A
#
# COMPACT_ATOMS: atom_id res chain seq x y z
N MET A 1 -5.30 53.69 3.63
CA MET A 1 -4.02 53.45 2.94
C MET A 1 -3.82 51.95 2.91
N PHE A 2 -3.85 51.36 1.72
CA PHE A 2 -4.10 49.93 1.46
C PHE A 2 -3.00 49.01 2.01
N VAL A 3 -3.42 47.99 2.74
CA VAL A 3 -2.58 46.91 3.28
C VAL A 3 -2.45 45.82 2.20
N TYR A 4 -1.26 45.63 1.64
CA TYR A 4 -0.96 44.52 0.73
C TYR A 4 -0.36 43.36 1.52
N ILE A 5 -1.17 42.32 1.72
CA ILE A 5 -0.77 41.01 2.21
C ILE A 5 -0.30 40.19 0.99
N TRP A 6 0.99 39.84 0.92
CA TRP A 6 1.49 38.81 0.00
C TRP A 6 1.52 37.46 0.73
N ILE A 7 0.43 36.71 0.62
CA ILE A 7 0.39 35.27 0.89
C ILE A 7 0.61 34.54 -0.44
N LEU A 8 1.36 33.44 -0.38
CA LEU A 8 1.56 32.46 -1.45
C LEU A 8 0.30 32.26 -2.31
N ALA A 9 0.33 32.77 -3.54
CA ALA A 9 -0.63 32.42 -4.58
C ALA A 9 0.07 31.58 -5.66
N LEU A 10 0.25 30.30 -5.37
CA LEU A 10 0.51 29.27 -6.39
C LEU A 10 -0.63 28.25 -6.50
N TRP A 11 -1.75 28.49 -5.82
CA TRP A 11 -2.95 27.66 -5.88
C TRP A 11 -4.16 28.57 -5.95
N THR A 12 -4.61 28.85 -7.17
CA THR A 12 -6.00 29.07 -7.63
C THR A 12 -5.98 29.91 -8.92
N PHE A 13 -5.72 29.25 -10.04
CA PHE A 13 -6.41 29.54 -11.30
C PHE A 13 -6.65 28.20 -11.98
N PRO A 14 -7.87 27.89 -12.46
CA PRO A 14 -8.08 26.83 -13.42
C PRO A 14 -7.49 27.32 -14.75
N ARG A 15 -6.16 27.38 -14.85
CA ARG A 15 -5.50 27.47 -16.15
C ARG A 15 -5.70 26.11 -16.80
N MET A 16 -6.75 26.06 -17.62
CA MET A 16 -7.02 25.10 -18.67
C MET A 16 -6.02 23.94 -18.71
N THR A 17 -6.50 22.75 -18.32
CA THR A 17 -5.95 21.45 -18.73
C THR A 17 -6.10 21.25 -20.25
N LEU A 18 -5.74 22.25 -21.06
CA LEU A 18 -5.69 22.15 -22.50
C LEU A 18 -4.47 21.30 -22.84
N GLY A 19 -4.69 20.04 -23.22
CA GLY A 19 -3.65 19.15 -23.77
C GLY A 19 -3.17 18.00 -22.89
N LEU A 20 -3.65 17.88 -21.64
CA LEU A 20 -3.41 16.69 -20.81
C LEU A 20 -4.57 15.70 -20.95
N GLU A 21 -4.24 14.46 -21.28
CA GLU A 21 -5.15 13.32 -21.23
C GLU A 21 -5.21 12.74 -19.81
N LYS A 22 -6.28 11.98 -19.52
CA LYS A 22 -6.51 11.36 -18.22
C LYS A 22 -6.75 9.87 -18.37
N TYR A 23 -6.09 9.09 -17.53
CA TYR A 23 -6.43 7.69 -17.28
C TYR A 23 -7.05 7.60 -15.89
N VAL A 24 -8.34 7.30 -15.82
CA VAL A 24 -9.11 7.27 -14.57
C VAL A 24 -9.47 5.83 -14.22
N ILE A 25 -9.24 5.49 -12.96
CA ILE A 25 -9.64 4.24 -12.32
C ILE A 25 -10.67 4.61 -11.26
N ASP A 26 -11.94 4.34 -11.52
CA ASP A 26 -13.06 4.75 -10.66
C ASP A 26 -14.29 3.81 -10.74
N THR A 27 -14.24 2.70 -11.48
CA THR A 27 -15.38 1.75 -11.58
C THR A 27 -15.13 0.42 -10.87
N GLU A 28 -16.22 -0.24 -10.49
CA GLU A 28 -16.20 -1.58 -9.89
C GLU A 28 -15.45 -2.59 -10.77
N GLU A 29 -15.68 -2.59 -12.09
CA GLU A 29 -15.01 -3.51 -13.02
C GLU A 29 -13.51 -3.26 -13.13
N GLN A 30 -13.08 -2.00 -13.03
CA GLN A 30 -11.66 -1.67 -13.04
C GLN A 30 -11.00 -2.13 -11.75
N TRP A 31 -11.59 -1.83 -10.59
CA TRP A 31 -11.03 -2.24 -9.30
C TRP A 31 -11.00 -3.76 -9.12
N LYS A 32 -12.00 -4.50 -9.61
CA LYS A 32 -12.01 -5.97 -9.60
C LYS A 32 -10.90 -6.64 -10.41
N GLN A 33 -10.22 -5.91 -11.29
CA GLN A 33 -9.05 -6.41 -12.03
C GLN A 33 -7.75 -6.29 -11.23
N TRP A 34 -7.76 -5.54 -10.12
CA TRP A 34 -6.59 -5.41 -9.26
C TRP A 34 -6.36 -6.70 -8.48
N SER A 35 -5.09 -6.95 -8.15
CA SER A 35 -4.69 -8.03 -7.25
C SER A 35 -4.80 -7.55 -5.80
N TYR A 36 -5.55 -8.27 -4.98
CA TYR A 36 -5.68 -8.04 -3.53
C TYR A 36 -6.12 -9.34 -2.83
N PRO A 37 -5.87 -9.50 -1.52
CA PRO A 37 -6.37 -10.66 -0.77
C PRO A 37 -7.89 -10.74 -0.84
N SER A 38 -8.43 -11.92 -1.22
CA SER A 38 -9.87 -12.12 -1.34
C SER A 38 -10.53 -12.38 0.03
N GLY A 39 -11.58 -13.20 0.15
CA GLY A 39 -12.11 -13.63 1.46
C GLY A 39 -12.69 -12.53 2.37
N GLY A 40 -13.11 -11.41 1.79
CA GLY A 40 -13.73 -10.29 2.51
C GLY A 40 -12.75 -9.30 3.16
N VAL A 41 -11.48 -9.29 2.74
CA VAL A 41 -10.48 -8.31 3.20
C VAL A 41 -10.66 -6.94 2.53
N VAL A 42 -11.13 -6.94 1.28
CA VAL A 42 -11.49 -5.75 0.51
C VAL A 42 -12.91 -5.92 0.01
N GLU A 43 -13.71 -4.87 0.12
CA GLU A 43 -15.02 -4.74 -0.47
C GLU A 43 -14.96 -3.68 -1.57
N ILE A 44 -15.46 -4.03 -2.76
CA ILE A 44 -15.56 -3.12 -3.89
C ILE A 44 -17.05 -2.84 -4.05
N THR A 45 -17.46 -1.58 -3.85
CA THR A 45 -18.88 -1.23 -3.91
C THR A 45 -19.33 -0.95 -5.35
N PRO A 46 -20.63 -1.10 -5.66
CA PRO A 46 -21.15 -0.85 -7.01
C PRO A 46 -20.94 0.58 -7.52
N ASP A 47 -20.81 1.55 -6.61
CA ASP A 47 -20.50 2.95 -6.91
C ASP A 47 -18.99 3.25 -7.04
N GLY A 48 -18.14 2.22 -7.10
CA GLY A 48 -16.72 2.35 -7.45
C GLY A 48 -15.77 2.57 -6.27
N TRP A 49 -16.21 2.42 -5.02
CA TRP A 49 -15.33 2.55 -3.86
C TRP A 49 -14.62 1.26 -3.51
N VAL A 50 -13.34 1.38 -3.19
CA VAL A 50 -12.54 0.37 -2.50
C VAL A 50 -12.62 0.62 -1.00
N LYS A 51 -13.24 -0.31 -0.28
CA LYS A 51 -13.38 -0.30 1.18
C LYS A 51 -12.63 -1.46 1.81
N VAL A 52 -12.12 -1.23 3.01
CA VAL A 52 -11.49 -2.29 3.81
C VAL A 52 -12.57 -3.11 4.49
N GLY A 53 -12.43 -4.44 4.48
CA GLY A 53 -13.35 -5.35 5.15
C GLY A 53 -13.36 -5.21 6.67
N TYR A 54 -14.40 -5.73 7.30
CA TYR A 54 -14.61 -5.67 8.75
C TYR A 54 -14.86 -7.06 9.32
N VAL A 55 -14.17 -7.40 10.41
CA VAL A 55 -14.40 -8.63 11.19
C VAL A 55 -15.38 -8.33 12.32
N ARG A 56 -16.47 -9.10 12.38
CA ARG A 56 -17.54 -8.89 13.36
C ARG A 56 -17.40 -9.74 14.60
N LYS A 57 -17.81 -9.15 15.73
CA LYS A 57 -17.95 -9.80 17.04
C LYS A 57 -19.41 -10.11 17.35
N ASP A 58 -19.63 -11.05 18.28
CA ASP A 58 -20.95 -11.40 18.82
C ASP A 58 -22.02 -11.66 17.73
N ILE A 59 -21.67 -12.48 16.73
CA ILE A 59 -22.53 -12.75 15.57
C ILE A 59 -23.55 -13.86 15.83
N ASN A 60 -24.69 -13.81 15.13
CA ASN A 60 -25.61 -14.94 15.00
C ASN A 60 -25.18 -15.85 13.84
N ALA A 61 -24.64 -17.04 14.16
CA ALA A 61 -24.17 -18.00 13.16
C ALA A 61 -25.28 -18.67 12.34
N CYS A 62 -26.55 -18.49 12.71
CA CYS A 62 -27.67 -19.00 11.93
C CYS A 62 -27.84 -18.25 10.59
N LEU A 63 -27.60 -16.94 10.59
CA LEU A 63 -27.85 -16.07 9.42
C LEU A 63 -27.03 -16.46 8.20
N ASP A 64 -25.77 -16.84 8.42
CA ASP A 64 -24.84 -17.20 7.36
C ASP A 64 -24.68 -18.72 7.17
N ALA A 65 -25.38 -19.54 7.95
CA ALA A 65 -25.34 -21.01 7.84
C ALA A 65 -25.56 -21.53 6.41
N PRO A 66 -26.49 -20.97 5.60
CA PRO A 66 -26.67 -21.39 4.21
C PRO A 66 -25.49 -21.06 3.28
N THR A 67 -24.54 -20.21 3.68
CA THR A 67 -23.35 -19.91 2.86
C THR A 67 -22.28 -20.99 2.96
N PHE A 68 -22.34 -21.83 4.00
CA PHE A 68 -21.37 -22.89 4.25
C PHE A 68 -21.81 -24.23 3.67
N SER A 69 -20.82 -24.99 3.21
CA SER A 69 -21.02 -26.36 2.75
C SER A 69 -19.82 -27.21 3.06
N TYR A 70 -20.06 -28.48 3.39
CA TYR A 70 -19.03 -29.42 3.79
C TYR A 70 -19.28 -30.80 3.18
N LYS A 71 -18.28 -31.69 3.27
CA LYS A 71 -18.41 -33.08 2.82
C LYS A 71 -18.65 -33.99 4.02
N TRP A 72 -19.73 -34.75 3.97
CA TRP A 72 -20.09 -35.76 4.97
C TRP A 72 -20.39 -37.09 4.28
N LEU A 73 -19.62 -38.13 4.64
CA LEU A 73 -19.78 -39.48 4.07
C LEU A 73 -19.85 -39.49 2.53
N GLY A 74 -18.99 -38.68 1.89
CA GLY A 74 -18.90 -38.55 0.44
C GLY A 74 -19.95 -37.64 -0.22
N ARG A 75 -20.92 -37.09 0.54
CA ARG A 75 -21.93 -36.17 0.02
C ARG A 75 -21.61 -34.73 0.40
N LYS A 76 -21.86 -33.80 -0.51
CA LYS A 76 -21.81 -32.37 -0.21
C LYS A 76 -23.11 -31.98 0.50
N ILE A 77 -23.00 -31.44 1.71
CA ILE A 77 -24.11 -30.93 2.51
C ILE A 77 -23.97 -29.40 2.57
N LYS A 78 -25.10 -28.71 2.46
CA LYS A 78 -25.21 -27.26 2.65
C LYS A 78 -25.88 -27.01 4.00
N GLY A 79 -25.35 -26.07 4.77
CA GLY A 79 -25.99 -25.62 6.01
C GLY A 79 -27.36 -24.98 5.76
N GLY A 80 -28.09 -24.73 6.84
CA GLY A 80 -29.43 -24.16 6.85
C GLY A 80 -30.35 -24.88 7.82
N VAL A 81 -31.65 -24.78 7.60
CA VAL A 81 -32.69 -25.26 8.52
C VAL A 81 -33.61 -26.26 7.84
N LYS A 82 -34.04 -27.27 8.61
CA LYS A 82 -35.08 -28.23 8.27
C LYS A 82 -36.10 -28.26 9.38
N VAL A 83 -37.36 -28.42 9.01
CA VAL A 83 -38.48 -28.51 9.93
C VAL A 83 -39.34 -29.72 9.56
N GLY A 84 -40.02 -30.30 10.54
CA GLY A 84 -40.88 -31.46 10.29
C GLY A 84 -42.22 -31.10 9.63
N SER A 85 -42.77 -29.94 9.97
CA SER A 85 -44.06 -29.39 9.50
C SER A 85 -43.87 -28.04 8.80
N ASN A 86 -44.79 -27.63 7.92
CA ASN A 86 -44.76 -26.34 7.19
C ASN A 86 -43.37 -25.96 6.64
N LYS A 87 -42.83 -26.83 5.78
CA LYS A 87 -41.42 -26.82 5.37
C LYS A 87 -40.96 -25.56 4.66
N ASP A 88 -41.85 -24.93 3.90
CA ASP A 88 -41.52 -23.71 3.14
C ASP A 88 -41.19 -22.53 4.06
N ASP A 89 -41.75 -22.53 5.26
CA ASP A 89 -41.56 -21.48 6.26
C ASP A 89 -40.32 -21.68 7.13
N GLY A 90 -39.68 -22.85 7.09
CA GLY A 90 -38.56 -23.16 7.98
C GLY A 90 -37.41 -22.14 7.90
N LYS A 91 -37.15 -21.57 6.71
CA LYS A 91 -36.09 -20.57 6.51
C LYS A 91 -36.28 -19.28 7.30
N LYS A 92 -37.53 -18.96 7.66
CA LYS A 92 -37.88 -17.77 8.46
C LYS A 92 -37.24 -17.82 9.86
N ILE A 93 -36.91 -19.01 10.36
CA ILE A 93 -36.31 -19.22 11.68
C ILE A 93 -34.86 -18.68 11.76
N ILE A 94 -34.21 -18.43 10.62
CA ILE A 94 -32.79 -18.03 10.54
C ILE A 94 -32.57 -16.86 9.58
N ASP A 95 -33.62 -16.07 9.30
CA ASP A 95 -33.56 -14.96 8.35
C ASP A 95 -33.19 -13.61 9.03
N GLY A 96 -33.18 -13.58 10.36
CA GLY A 96 -32.87 -12.38 11.14
C GLY A 96 -34.04 -11.41 11.27
N ASP A 97 -35.24 -11.78 10.82
CA ASP A 97 -36.45 -10.98 10.90
C ASP A 97 -37.42 -11.54 11.94
N THR A 98 -37.45 -10.92 13.11
CA THR A 98 -38.35 -11.35 14.20
C THR A 98 -39.85 -11.10 13.94
N THR A 99 -40.23 -10.57 12.78
CA THR A 99 -41.62 -10.37 12.34
C THR A 99 -42.13 -11.50 11.44
N THR A 100 -41.24 -12.26 10.81
CA THR A 100 -41.57 -13.53 10.14
C THR A 100 -41.51 -14.66 11.18
N TYR A 101 -42.10 -15.81 10.86
CA TYR A 101 -42.03 -16.98 11.73
C TYR A 101 -42.35 -18.27 10.99
N TRP A 102 -41.89 -19.37 11.56
CA TRP A 102 -42.39 -20.70 11.30
C TRP A 102 -43.43 -21.09 12.36
N ALA A 103 -44.51 -21.69 11.91
CA ALA A 103 -45.50 -22.33 12.76
C ALA A 103 -45.80 -23.73 12.18
N PRO A 104 -45.82 -24.80 12.98
CA PRO A 104 -46.25 -26.10 12.50
C PRO A 104 -47.75 -26.09 12.17
N ASP A 105 -48.15 -26.96 11.24
CA ASP A 105 -49.55 -27.22 10.93
C ASP A 105 -50.24 -27.84 12.16
N PRO A 106 -51.36 -27.25 12.64
CA PRO A 106 -52.14 -27.83 13.74
C PRO A 106 -52.57 -29.28 13.51
N GLU A 107 -52.77 -29.69 12.25
CA GLU A 107 -53.19 -31.04 11.87
C GLU A 107 -52.04 -32.06 11.91
N ASP A 108 -50.78 -31.60 11.78
CA ASP A 108 -49.62 -32.50 11.83
C ASP A 108 -49.47 -33.15 13.21
N GLU A 109 -49.01 -34.40 13.23
CA GLU A 109 -48.73 -35.09 14.49
C GLU A 109 -47.60 -34.38 15.27
N LEU A 110 -47.67 -34.43 16.61
CA LEU A 110 -46.67 -33.78 17.46
C LEU A 110 -45.23 -34.26 17.20
N LYS A 111 -45.05 -35.51 16.72
CA LYS A 111 -43.73 -36.05 16.34
C LYS A 111 -43.07 -35.28 15.19
N ASP A 112 -43.84 -34.53 14.40
CA ASP A 112 -43.39 -33.72 13.27
C ASP A 112 -43.14 -32.25 13.67
N TRP A 113 -43.40 -31.88 14.93
CA TRP A 113 -43.14 -30.55 15.48
C TRP A 113 -41.69 -30.47 15.98
N TRP A 114 -40.76 -30.33 15.04
CA TRP A 114 -39.33 -30.16 15.33
C TRP A 114 -38.65 -29.24 14.32
N VAL A 115 -37.54 -28.67 14.77
CA VAL A 115 -36.62 -27.83 13.99
C VAL A 115 -35.22 -28.40 14.11
N ASP A 116 -34.48 -28.47 13.00
CA ASP A 116 -33.10 -28.94 12.93
C ASP A 116 -32.28 -27.95 12.09
N ILE A 117 -31.36 -27.26 12.74
CA ILE A 117 -30.48 -26.25 12.16
C ILE A 117 -29.08 -26.85 12.05
N ASP A 118 -28.52 -26.81 10.85
CA ASP A 118 -27.13 -27.14 10.56
C ASP A 118 -26.39 -25.84 10.20
N LEU A 119 -25.48 -25.42 11.06
CA LEU A 119 -24.69 -24.20 10.88
C LEU A 119 -23.71 -24.30 9.70
N GLY A 120 -23.58 -25.48 9.09
CA GLY A 120 -22.71 -25.76 7.95
C GLY A 120 -21.22 -25.78 8.28
N ARG A 121 -20.87 -25.43 9.53
CA ARG A 121 -19.54 -25.37 10.11
C ARG A 121 -19.63 -25.50 11.63
N LEU A 122 -18.54 -25.89 12.26
CA LEU A 122 -18.38 -25.86 13.71
C LEU A 122 -18.19 -24.43 14.19
N VAL A 123 -18.97 -24.02 15.18
CA VAL A 123 -18.85 -22.71 15.84
C VAL A 123 -18.59 -22.89 17.33
N THR A 124 -17.98 -21.89 17.95
CA THR A 124 -18.00 -21.72 19.40
C THR A 124 -19.23 -20.88 19.75
N ALA A 125 -20.22 -21.47 20.42
CA ALA A 125 -21.45 -20.81 20.83
C ALA A 125 -21.34 -20.33 22.29
N LYS A 126 -21.58 -19.03 22.51
CA LYS A 126 -21.75 -18.45 23.85
C LYS A 126 -23.16 -18.71 24.38
N LYS A 127 -24.16 -18.70 23.48
CA LYS A 127 -25.55 -18.98 23.84
C LYS A 127 -26.42 -19.33 22.64
N ILE A 128 -27.59 -19.88 22.94
CA ILE A 128 -28.71 -20.09 22.00
C ILE A 128 -29.90 -19.26 22.48
N ARG A 129 -30.57 -18.55 21.56
CA ARG A 129 -31.85 -17.87 21.83
C ARG A 129 -32.94 -18.40 20.91
N LEU A 130 -34.10 -18.69 21.49
CA LEU A 130 -35.34 -18.94 20.77
C LEU A 130 -36.21 -17.69 20.93
N ILE A 131 -36.59 -17.07 19.83
CA ILE A 131 -37.44 -15.88 19.80
C ILE A 131 -38.79 -16.29 19.22
N PHE A 132 -39.84 -16.18 20.03
CA PHE A 132 -41.20 -16.45 19.61
C PHE A 132 -41.86 -15.19 18.99
N ALA A 133 -42.77 -15.40 18.05
CA ALA A 133 -43.42 -14.34 17.28
C ALA A 133 -44.24 -13.41 18.19
N LYS A 134 -44.17 -12.10 17.95
CA LYS A 134 -44.91 -11.11 18.75
C LYS A 134 -46.41 -11.29 18.55
N GLY A 135 -47.17 -11.34 19.65
CA GLY A 135 -48.63 -11.48 19.63
C GLY A 135 -49.12 -12.92 19.45
N ARG A 136 -48.21 -13.90 19.34
CA ARG A 136 -48.52 -15.33 19.27
C ARG A 136 -48.19 -16.03 20.59
N THR A 137 -48.69 -17.25 20.75
CA THR A 137 -48.44 -18.04 21.96
C THR A 137 -47.07 -18.73 21.87
N PRO A 138 -46.13 -18.48 22.81
CA PRO A 138 -44.87 -19.20 22.88
C PRO A 138 -45.10 -20.70 23.08
N PHE A 139 -44.21 -21.53 22.56
CA PHE A 139 -44.29 -22.97 22.82
C PHE A 139 -44.04 -23.24 24.31
N PRO A 140 -44.96 -23.93 25.02
CA PRO A 140 -44.86 -24.11 26.47
C PRO A 140 -43.88 -25.22 26.85
N GLU A 141 -43.77 -26.27 26.03
CA GLU A 141 -42.98 -27.45 26.36
C GLU A 141 -42.09 -27.84 25.17
N PHE A 142 -40.76 -27.82 25.38
CA PHE A 142 -39.79 -28.17 24.37
C PHE A 142 -38.44 -28.58 24.96
N ARG A 143 -37.64 -29.23 24.11
CA ARG A 143 -36.27 -29.67 24.40
C ARG A 143 -35.32 -29.17 23.32
N ILE A 144 -34.16 -28.67 23.76
CA ILE A 144 -33.09 -28.18 22.89
C ILE A 144 -31.91 -29.15 22.99
N TYR A 145 -31.53 -29.68 21.85
CA TYR A 145 -30.41 -30.57 21.66
C TYR A 145 -29.34 -29.90 20.79
N VAL A 146 -28.07 -30.17 21.05
CA VAL A 146 -26.96 -29.67 20.22
C VAL A 146 -26.02 -30.80 19.84
N SER A 147 -25.35 -30.66 18.71
CA SER A 147 -24.34 -31.62 18.26
C SER A 147 -23.13 -30.89 17.70
N LYS A 148 -21.95 -31.48 17.88
CA LYS A 148 -20.73 -31.13 17.12
C LYS A 148 -20.73 -31.78 15.72
N HIS A 149 -21.83 -32.41 15.30
CA HIS A 149 -21.96 -33.24 14.10
C HIS A 149 -21.16 -34.56 14.15
N LEU A 150 -20.99 -35.12 15.34
CA LEU A 150 -20.34 -36.41 15.55
C LEU A 150 -21.31 -37.58 15.41
N GLN A 151 -20.82 -38.75 15.01
CA GLN A 151 -21.62 -39.97 14.94
C GLN A 151 -21.82 -40.55 16.34
N LYS A 152 -23.07 -40.88 16.69
CA LYS A 152 -23.40 -41.55 17.95
C LYS A 152 -22.86 -42.98 18.00
N TYR A 153 -22.88 -43.68 16.86
CA TYR A 153 -22.44 -45.06 16.75
C TYR A 153 -21.54 -45.24 15.52
N SER A 154 -20.38 -45.85 15.70
CA SER A 154 -19.42 -46.11 14.61
C SER A 154 -20.00 -46.92 13.45
N LYS A 155 -20.98 -47.79 13.72
CA LYS A 155 -21.66 -48.61 12.70
C LYS A 155 -22.88 -47.94 12.05
N LEU A 156 -23.36 -46.81 12.58
CA LEU A 156 -24.55 -46.09 12.08
C LEU A 156 -24.18 -44.63 11.80
N PRO A 157 -23.43 -44.36 10.72
CA PRO A 157 -22.79 -43.07 10.49
C PRO A 157 -23.78 -41.92 10.18
N LYS A 158 -25.08 -42.24 10.01
CA LYS A 158 -26.15 -41.26 9.81
C LYS A 158 -26.78 -40.74 11.11
N ILE A 159 -26.52 -41.39 12.24
CA ILE A 159 -27.10 -40.99 13.53
C ILE A 159 -26.08 -40.12 14.25
N LEU A 160 -26.42 -38.85 14.43
CA LEU A 160 -25.57 -37.91 15.15
C LEU A 160 -25.73 -38.06 16.67
N GLU A 161 -24.66 -37.80 17.39
CA GLU A 161 -24.64 -37.64 18.84
C GLU A 161 -25.20 -36.26 19.19
N TYR A 162 -26.25 -36.23 20.01
CA TYR A 162 -26.92 -35.01 20.45
C TYR A 162 -26.91 -34.93 21.98
N ASP A 163 -26.45 -33.81 22.50
CA ASP A 163 -26.52 -33.47 23.92
C ASP A 163 -27.78 -32.68 24.20
N LEU A 164 -28.55 -33.06 25.23
CA LEU A 164 -29.64 -32.24 25.73
C LEU A 164 -29.06 -31.07 26.54
N VAL A 165 -29.23 -29.84 26.05
CA VAL A 165 -28.71 -28.63 26.72
C VAL A 165 -29.77 -27.86 27.47
N ALA A 166 -31.04 -27.99 27.09
CA ALA A 166 -32.14 -27.40 27.82
C ALA A 166 -33.44 -28.17 27.62
N LYS A 167 -34.30 -28.15 28.65
CA LYS A 167 -35.69 -28.60 28.58
C LYS A 167 -36.55 -27.69 29.45
N THR A 168 -37.75 -27.39 28.99
CA THR A 168 -38.75 -26.69 29.81
C THR A 168 -39.17 -27.59 30.98
N VAL A 169 -39.02 -27.09 32.21
CA VAL A 169 -39.47 -27.81 33.43
C VAL A 169 -40.85 -27.33 33.88
N LYS A 170 -41.24 -26.13 33.45
CA LYS A 170 -42.57 -25.53 33.57
C LYS A 170 -42.95 -24.97 32.20
N PRO A 171 -44.25 -24.80 31.89
CA PRO A 171 -44.69 -24.15 30.66
C PRO A 171 -43.99 -22.81 30.45
N ASN A 172 -43.25 -22.69 29.33
CA ASN A 172 -42.65 -21.44 28.93
C ASN A 172 -43.74 -20.44 28.52
N THR A 173 -43.66 -19.23 29.06
CA THR A 173 -44.51 -18.09 28.69
C THR A 173 -43.69 -16.91 28.17
N GLU A 174 -42.36 -17.04 28.21
CA GLU A 174 -41.45 -16.00 27.76
C GLU A 174 -41.37 -15.96 26.24
N ARG A 175 -41.30 -14.73 25.69
CA ARG A 175 -41.08 -14.51 24.26
C ARG A 175 -39.65 -14.91 23.84
N VAL A 176 -38.67 -14.77 24.73
CA VAL A 176 -37.28 -15.11 24.46
C VAL A 176 -36.83 -16.13 25.48
N PHE A 177 -36.46 -17.32 24.99
CA PHE A 177 -35.86 -18.36 25.81
C PHE A 177 -34.37 -18.47 25.50
N GLU A 178 -33.51 -18.33 26.51
CA GLU A 178 -32.05 -18.28 26.36
C GLU A 178 -31.36 -19.45 27.08
N VAL A 179 -30.38 -20.05 26.41
CA VAL A 179 -29.48 -21.06 26.98
C VAL A 179 -28.04 -20.51 26.92
N ASN A 180 -27.41 -20.33 28.07
CA ASN A 180 -26.06 -19.76 28.17
C ASN A 180 -24.99 -20.84 28.37
N PHE A 181 -23.87 -20.73 27.65
CA PHE A 181 -22.72 -21.65 27.67
C PHE A 181 -21.42 -20.99 28.12
N ASP A 182 -21.42 -19.68 28.34
CA ASP A 182 -20.27 -18.90 28.84
C ASP A 182 -19.86 -19.29 30.27
N SER A 183 -20.75 -19.90 31.04
CA SER A 183 -20.48 -20.45 32.36
C SER A 183 -19.85 -21.85 32.36
N GLU A 184 -19.75 -22.51 31.19
CA GLU A 184 -19.16 -23.84 31.10
C GLU A 184 -17.68 -23.83 31.47
N LYS A 185 -17.24 -24.91 32.11
CA LYS A 185 -15.87 -25.09 32.56
C LYS A 185 -15.25 -26.32 31.92
N ASP A 186 -13.95 -26.28 31.65
CA ASP A 186 -13.18 -27.46 31.30
C ASP A 186 -13.09 -28.43 32.49
N ARG A 187 -12.44 -29.58 32.28
CA ARG A 187 -12.30 -30.61 33.33
C ARG A 187 -11.45 -30.18 34.52
N GLN A 188 -10.73 -29.07 34.37
CA GLN A 188 -9.86 -28.48 35.36
C GLN A 188 -10.56 -27.30 36.05
N GLY A 189 -11.82 -27.01 35.69
CA GLY A 189 -12.61 -25.92 36.26
C GLY A 189 -12.37 -24.55 35.62
N ASN A 190 -11.59 -24.47 34.54
CA ASN A 190 -11.32 -23.20 33.86
C ASN A 190 -12.52 -22.82 32.98
N PRO A 191 -12.96 -21.54 32.97
CA PRO A 191 -14.04 -21.09 32.10
C PRO A 191 -13.71 -21.27 30.62
N LEU A 192 -14.67 -21.78 29.86
CA LEU A 192 -14.59 -21.91 28.41
C LEU A 192 -15.14 -20.66 27.73
N MET A 193 -14.65 -20.36 26.53
CA MET A 193 -15.21 -19.31 25.67
C MET A 193 -16.64 -19.60 25.17
N GLY A 194 -17.06 -20.86 25.23
CA GLY A 194 -18.35 -21.34 24.77
C GLY A 194 -18.31 -22.82 24.43
N ARG A 195 -19.42 -23.33 23.92
CA ARG A 195 -19.62 -24.72 23.54
C ARG A 195 -19.41 -24.90 22.03
N TYR A 196 -18.71 -25.95 21.62
CA TYR A 196 -18.63 -26.31 20.21
C TYR A 196 -19.96 -26.87 19.71
N ILE A 197 -20.53 -26.26 18.67
CA ILE A 197 -21.83 -26.62 18.09
C ILE A 197 -21.75 -26.52 16.58
N GLN A 198 -22.35 -27.48 15.88
CA GLN A 198 -22.66 -27.38 14.45
C GLN A 198 -24.16 -27.60 14.19
N ASN A 199 -24.83 -28.45 14.97
CA ASN A 199 -26.28 -28.65 14.83
C ASN A 199 -27.04 -28.26 16.09
N VAL A 200 -28.22 -27.67 15.89
CA VAL A 200 -29.20 -27.38 16.93
C VAL A 200 -30.51 -28.02 16.55
N ARG A 201 -31.04 -28.89 17.42
CA ARG A 201 -32.33 -29.53 17.24
C ARG A 201 -33.29 -29.14 18.35
N ILE A 202 -34.46 -28.65 17.98
CA ILE A 202 -35.54 -28.29 18.90
C ILE A 202 -36.69 -29.26 18.65
N VAL A 203 -37.19 -29.87 19.72
CA VAL A 203 -38.35 -30.76 19.70
C VAL A 203 -39.43 -30.14 20.58
N PHE A 204 -40.62 -29.93 20.03
CA PHE A 204 -41.76 -29.40 20.78
C PHE A 204 -42.61 -30.56 21.30
N ASP A 205 -42.90 -30.53 22.60
CA ASP A 205 -43.51 -31.64 23.34
C ASP A 205 -45.00 -31.40 23.61
N LYS A 206 -45.55 -30.28 23.15
CA LYS A 206 -46.96 -29.92 23.33
C LYS A 206 -47.49 -29.05 22.19
N LYS A 207 -48.70 -29.37 21.71
CA LYS A 207 -49.44 -28.56 20.74
C LYS A 207 -49.96 -27.26 21.37
N VAL A 208 -50.06 -26.23 20.55
CA VAL A 208 -50.54 -24.89 20.89
C VAL A 208 -51.38 -24.38 19.72
N ASP A 209 -52.43 -23.61 19.99
CA ASP A 209 -53.39 -23.18 18.96
C ASP A 209 -52.84 -22.12 17.99
N ASP A 210 -51.98 -21.22 18.47
CA ASP A 210 -51.35 -20.16 17.66
C ASP A 210 -49.83 -20.06 17.93
N PRO A 211 -49.04 -21.08 17.52
CA PRO A 211 -47.61 -21.09 17.72
C PRO A 211 -46.89 -20.15 16.74
N GLY A 212 -45.70 -19.70 17.11
CA GLY A 212 -44.82 -19.01 16.17
C GLY A 212 -43.40 -18.93 16.70
N LEU A 213 -42.47 -19.62 16.05
CA LEU A 213 -41.04 -19.45 16.26
C LEU A 213 -40.52 -18.49 15.21
N ALA A 214 -40.19 -17.27 15.64
CA ALA A 214 -39.72 -16.23 14.75
C ALA A 214 -38.26 -16.46 14.37
N GLU A 215 -37.38 -16.65 15.36
CA GLU A 215 -35.94 -16.77 15.10
C GLU A 215 -35.29 -17.74 16.09
N VAL A 216 -34.27 -18.46 15.62
CA VAL A 216 -33.32 -19.17 16.47
C VAL A 216 -31.94 -18.60 16.21
N GLU A 217 -31.29 -18.14 17.27
CA GLU A 217 -29.97 -17.54 17.17
C GLU A 217 -28.94 -18.39 17.88
N VAL A 218 -27.78 -18.57 17.25
CA VAL A 218 -26.58 -19.15 17.87
C VAL A 218 -25.53 -18.05 17.94
N ILE A 219 -25.38 -17.45 19.12
CA ILE A 219 -24.47 -16.32 19.31
C ILE A 219 -23.06 -16.84 19.56
N THR A 220 -22.10 -16.43 18.74
CA THR A 220 -20.68 -16.82 18.85
C THR A 220 -19.83 -15.66 19.36
N PRO A 221 -18.58 -15.88 19.81
CA PRO A 221 -17.66 -14.78 20.12
C PRO A 221 -17.42 -13.83 18.95
N GLY A 222 -17.54 -14.30 17.71
CA GLY A 222 -17.34 -13.53 16.50
C GLY A 222 -17.18 -14.42 15.27
N GLU A 223 -16.78 -13.82 14.16
CA GLU A 223 -16.41 -14.54 12.95
C GLU A 223 -15.12 -15.34 13.16
N ASN A 224 -15.08 -16.59 12.70
CA ASN A 224 -13.85 -17.37 12.71
C ASN A 224 -12.95 -16.95 11.53
N ILE A 225 -11.95 -16.13 11.82
CA ILE A 225 -10.98 -15.62 10.85
C ILE A 225 -10.26 -16.77 10.13
N ALA A 226 -10.02 -17.89 10.81
CA ALA A 226 -9.23 -19.01 10.32
C ALA A 226 -9.80 -19.66 9.04
N LEU A 227 -11.13 -19.73 8.91
CA LEU A 227 -11.82 -20.48 7.85
C LEU A 227 -11.44 -20.04 6.43
N LYS A 228 -11.22 -18.73 6.23
CA LYS A 228 -10.93 -18.16 4.91
C LYS A 228 -9.44 -17.97 4.65
N THR A 229 -8.56 -18.59 5.44
CA THR A 229 -7.10 -18.48 5.29
C THR A 229 -6.67 -18.69 3.83
N LEU A 230 -7.04 -19.84 3.25
CA LEU A 230 -6.60 -20.21 1.90
C LEU A 230 -7.26 -19.34 0.83
N GLU A 231 -8.54 -18.99 1.01
CA GLU A 231 -9.27 -18.09 0.11
C GLU A 231 -8.56 -16.73 -0.01
N ARG A 232 -8.07 -16.18 1.10
CA ARG A 232 -7.31 -14.93 1.15
C ARG A 232 -5.88 -15.02 0.58
N GLY A 233 -5.46 -16.18 0.09
CA GLY A 233 -4.08 -16.43 -0.35
C GLY A 233 -3.09 -16.73 0.79
N GLY A 234 -3.60 -16.93 2.01
CA GLY A 234 -2.83 -17.45 3.13
C GLY A 234 -2.43 -18.92 2.92
N ARG A 235 -1.50 -19.39 3.74
CA ARG A 235 -0.93 -20.74 3.63
C ARG A 235 -0.44 -21.25 4.97
N ILE A 236 -0.25 -22.56 5.07
CA ILE A 236 0.38 -23.19 6.22
C ILE A 236 1.56 -24.04 5.76
N LYS A 237 2.75 -23.75 6.29
CA LYS A 237 3.95 -24.57 6.16
C LYS A 237 4.10 -25.38 7.44
N TYR A 238 4.55 -26.62 7.35
CA TYR A 238 4.67 -27.46 8.53
C TYR A 238 5.75 -28.52 8.34
N GLY A 239 6.30 -28.98 9.45
CA GLY A 239 7.26 -30.07 9.46
C GLY A 239 6.61 -31.41 9.12
N GLY A 240 7.38 -32.32 8.52
CA GLY A 240 6.91 -33.59 7.96
C GLY A 240 6.30 -34.57 8.96
N ARG A 241 6.36 -34.28 10.27
CA ARG A 241 5.71 -35.07 11.33
C ARG A 241 4.40 -34.46 11.85
N MET A 242 3.96 -33.38 11.23
CA MET A 242 2.56 -32.96 11.21
C MET A 242 1.95 -33.26 9.84
N THR A 243 0.69 -33.67 9.81
CA THR A 243 0.01 -34.02 8.55
C THR A 243 -1.36 -33.38 8.47
N LYS A 244 -1.79 -33.03 7.25
CA LYS A 244 -3.13 -32.45 6.97
C LYS A 244 -3.42 -31.21 7.83
N VAL A 245 -2.43 -30.34 8.02
CA VAL A 245 -2.52 -29.21 8.95
C VAL A 245 -3.58 -28.21 8.50
N GLU A 246 -3.88 -28.15 7.21
CA GLU A 246 -4.98 -27.37 6.64
C GLU A 246 -6.38 -27.77 7.16
N GLN A 247 -6.53 -28.97 7.74
CA GLN A 247 -7.79 -29.43 8.31
C GLN A 247 -8.10 -28.81 9.67
N ILE A 248 -7.14 -28.19 10.35
CA ILE A 248 -7.39 -27.60 11.67
C ILE A 248 -8.23 -26.31 11.58
N PHE A 249 -8.50 -25.79 10.39
CA PHE A 249 -9.30 -24.57 10.21
C PHE A 249 -10.36 -24.73 9.11
N ASP A 250 -10.76 -25.97 8.83
CA ASP A 250 -11.81 -26.26 7.84
C ASP A 250 -13.23 -26.15 8.41
N GLY A 251 -13.34 -25.92 9.73
CA GLY A 251 -14.62 -25.77 10.42
C GLY A 251 -15.32 -27.09 10.69
N LEU A 252 -14.61 -28.22 10.74
CA LEU A 252 -15.20 -29.55 10.94
C LEU A 252 -14.47 -30.31 12.04
N ILE A 253 -15.19 -30.70 13.09
CA ILE A 253 -14.56 -31.33 14.27
C ILE A 253 -14.02 -32.76 14.01
N TRP A 254 -14.33 -33.37 12.86
CA TRP A 254 -13.95 -34.75 12.54
C TRP A 254 -12.80 -34.88 11.56
N THR A 255 -12.34 -33.77 10.98
CA THR A 255 -11.08 -33.63 10.24
C THR A 255 -10.10 -32.87 11.12
N GLY A 256 -8.81 -33.11 10.95
CA GLY A 256 -7.82 -32.58 11.88
C GLY A 256 -6.42 -33.06 11.60
N SER A 257 -5.47 -32.48 12.33
CA SER A 257 -4.05 -32.73 12.15
C SER A 257 -3.48 -33.56 13.28
N THR A 258 -2.61 -34.50 12.91
CA THR A 258 -1.78 -35.26 13.85
C THR A 258 -0.60 -34.42 14.32
N VAL A 259 -0.35 -34.41 15.62
CA VAL A 259 0.82 -33.78 16.26
C VAL A 259 1.67 -34.85 16.92
N THR A 260 2.81 -35.19 16.33
CA THR A 260 3.75 -36.14 16.95
C THR A 260 4.32 -35.57 18.25
N LEU A 261 4.35 -36.35 19.33
CA LEU A 261 4.83 -35.88 20.64
C LEU A 261 6.37 -35.83 20.66
N ALA A 262 6.95 -34.66 20.44
CA ALA A 262 8.41 -34.48 20.32
C ALA A 262 9.12 -33.86 21.54
N GLY A 263 8.38 -33.35 22.54
CA GLY A 263 8.96 -32.65 23.68
C GLY A 263 9.80 -31.43 23.28
N ALA A 264 11.01 -31.28 23.86
CA ALA A 264 11.92 -30.18 23.56
C ALA A 264 12.65 -30.31 22.20
N ASP A 265 12.70 -31.51 21.62
CA ASP A 265 13.37 -31.81 20.35
C ASP A 265 12.47 -31.55 19.12
N TRP A 266 11.43 -30.73 19.28
CA TRP A 266 10.41 -30.48 18.26
C TRP A 266 10.97 -30.02 16.91
N LEU A 267 12.08 -29.28 16.91
CA LEU A 267 12.71 -28.80 15.69
C LEU A 267 13.44 -29.93 14.96
N GLN A 268 14.19 -30.76 15.69
CA GLN A 268 14.88 -31.94 15.16
C GLN A 268 13.91 -33.03 14.71
N GLN A 269 12.76 -33.13 15.37
CA GLN A 269 11.69 -34.07 15.02
C GLN A 269 10.69 -33.49 14.01
N ASP A 270 10.88 -32.24 13.56
CA ASP A 270 10.07 -31.60 12.53
C ASP A 270 8.56 -31.55 12.88
N VAL A 271 8.24 -31.14 14.12
CA VAL A 271 6.89 -31.01 14.67
C VAL A 271 6.55 -29.54 14.95
N TRP A 272 6.19 -28.83 13.90
CA TRP A 272 5.83 -27.41 13.94
C TRP A 272 4.94 -27.06 12.75
N CYS A 273 4.19 -25.96 12.87
CA CYS A 273 3.56 -25.31 11.73
C CYS A 273 3.69 -23.79 11.82
N ASN A 274 3.84 -23.17 10.65
CA ASN A 274 3.93 -21.74 10.42
C ASN A 274 2.78 -21.35 9.49
N TRP A 275 1.85 -20.57 10.02
CA TRP A 275 0.55 -20.29 9.42
C TRP A 275 0.44 -18.80 9.08
N ASP A 276 0.30 -18.52 7.80
CA ASP A 276 0.00 -17.22 7.21
C ASP A 276 -1.53 -17.09 6.99
N LEU A 277 -2.17 -16.09 7.61
CA LEU A 277 -3.63 -15.86 7.56
C LEU A 277 -4.19 -15.25 6.25
N GLY A 278 -3.38 -15.00 5.23
CA GLY A 278 -3.69 -14.18 4.04
C GLY A 278 -3.76 -12.64 4.23
N ALA A 279 -4.10 -12.15 5.42
CA ALA A 279 -4.03 -10.72 5.80
C ALA A 279 -3.71 -10.55 7.30
N THR A 280 -3.39 -9.33 7.74
CA THR A 280 -3.23 -8.99 9.17
C THR A 280 -4.60 -8.72 9.77
N PHE A 281 -4.88 -9.20 10.98
CA PHE A 281 -6.16 -8.99 11.68
C PHE A 281 -5.94 -8.45 13.10
N TRP A 282 -6.93 -7.73 13.62
CA TRP A 282 -7.05 -7.53 15.06
C TRP A 282 -7.60 -8.80 15.68
N VAL A 283 -6.84 -9.44 16.57
CA VAL A 283 -7.20 -10.71 17.20
C VAL A 283 -7.23 -10.52 18.70
N ASP A 284 -8.34 -10.88 19.32
CA ASP A 284 -8.53 -10.82 20.77
C ASP A 284 -8.64 -12.21 21.42
N ALA A 285 -8.85 -13.27 20.62
CA ALA A 285 -8.87 -14.62 21.11
C ALA A 285 -8.52 -15.67 20.06
N MET A 286 -7.95 -16.77 20.53
CA MET A 286 -7.74 -18.00 19.80
C MET A 286 -8.27 -19.17 20.61
N ARG A 287 -8.80 -20.18 19.93
CA ARG A 287 -9.32 -21.38 20.58
C ARG A 287 -9.05 -22.61 19.74
N PHE A 288 -8.58 -23.69 20.34
CA PHE A 288 -8.50 -24.98 19.64
C PHE A 288 -8.77 -26.17 20.56
N THR A 289 -9.01 -27.34 19.94
CA THR A 289 -9.41 -28.56 20.65
C THR A 289 -8.66 -29.81 20.22
N SER A 290 -8.37 -30.69 21.17
CA SER A 290 -7.87 -32.05 20.97
C SER A 290 -8.94 -33.14 21.18
N GLU A 291 -10.20 -32.75 21.30
CA GLU A 291 -11.38 -33.62 21.26
C GLU A 291 -12.13 -33.47 19.93
N GLY A 292 -12.33 -34.58 19.22
CA GLY A 292 -12.97 -34.59 17.91
C GLY A 292 -12.96 -35.96 17.22
N GLY A 293 -12.94 -35.99 15.89
CA GLY A 293 -13.03 -37.23 15.10
C GLY A 293 -14.45 -37.81 15.06
N TYR A 294 -14.76 -38.65 14.07
CA TYR A 294 -16.13 -39.11 13.76
C TYR A 294 -16.96 -39.65 14.93
N VAL A 295 -16.34 -40.19 15.99
CA VAL A 295 -17.02 -40.81 17.14
C VAL A 295 -16.54 -40.22 18.48
N GLY A 296 -16.07 -38.96 18.50
CA GLY A 296 -15.67 -38.30 19.75
C GLY A 296 -14.39 -38.86 20.38
N ARG A 297 -13.36 -39.04 19.55
CA ARG A 297 -12.02 -39.41 20.02
C ARG A 297 -11.39 -38.27 20.80
N ARG A 298 -10.75 -38.64 21.91
CA ARG A 298 -9.90 -37.74 22.70
C ARG A 298 -8.45 -38.04 22.37
N SER A 299 -7.66 -36.98 22.26
CA SER A 299 -6.23 -37.08 22.10
C SER A 299 -5.53 -36.19 23.11
N ASP A 300 -4.57 -36.77 23.83
CA ASP A 300 -3.88 -36.10 24.92
C ASP A 300 -2.66 -35.36 24.35
N LEU A 301 -2.87 -34.13 23.90
CA LEU A 301 -1.78 -33.22 23.53
C LEU A 301 -1.01 -32.85 24.79
N GLU A 302 0.24 -33.29 24.93
CA GLU A 302 1.01 -33.15 26.19
C GLU A 302 1.46 -31.70 26.48
N GLY A 303 1.59 -30.87 25.46
CA GLY A 303 1.88 -29.44 25.59
C GLY A 303 2.29 -28.79 24.27
N PHE A 304 2.40 -27.46 24.28
CA PHE A 304 2.75 -26.69 23.09
C PHE A 304 3.19 -25.27 23.43
N ARG A 305 3.77 -24.60 22.44
CA ARG A 305 3.97 -23.15 22.43
C ARG A 305 3.38 -22.54 21.16
N ILE A 306 2.86 -21.32 21.29
CA ILE A 306 2.36 -20.53 20.17
C ILE A 306 3.02 -19.17 20.19
N TYR A 307 3.41 -18.73 19.00
CA TYR A 307 3.97 -17.42 18.73
C TYR A 307 3.18 -16.75 17.61
N VAL A 308 3.17 -15.43 17.59
CA VAL A 308 2.47 -14.63 16.59
C VAL A 308 3.35 -13.50 16.09
N SER A 309 3.08 -13.05 14.87
CA SER A 309 3.75 -11.91 14.25
C SER A 309 2.76 -11.11 13.42
N ASP A 310 2.89 -9.79 13.39
CA ASP A 310 2.20 -8.91 12.46
C ASP A 310 2.91 -8.79 11.10
N GLY A 311 4.10 -9.40 10.98
CA GLY A 311 4.96 -9.35 9.79
C GLY A 311 6.06 -8.30 9.83
N THR A 312 6.24 -7.59 10.95
CA THR A 312 7.38 -6.70 11.16
C THR A 312 8.69 -7.46 10.98
N GLU A 313 9.57 -6.95 10.12
CA GLU A 313 10.85 -7.59 9.82
C GLU A 313 11.77 -7.62 11.05
N ALA A 314 12.44 -8.75 11.26
CA ALA A 314 13.43 -8.94 12.31
C ALA A 314 14.84 -9.06 11.69
N PRO A 315 15.91 -8.75 12.45
CA PRO A 315 17.26 -8.91 11.95
C PRO A 315 17.63 -10.38 11.67
N MET A 316 17.06 -11.32 12.42
CA MET A 316 17.32 -12.76 12.27
C MET A 316 16.28 -13.59 13.03
N SER A 317 15.82 -14.70 12.43
CA SER A 317 14.99 -15.70 13.08
C SER A 317 15.82 -16.82 13.71
N PRO A 318 15.29 -17.54 14.71
CA PRO A 318 16.02 -18.62 15.38
C PRO A 318 16.39 -19.81 14.47
N ALA A 319 15.57 -20.12 13.47
CA ALA A 319 15.80 -21.20 12.51
C ALA A 319 14.95 -20.99 11.25
N GLU A 320 15.22 -21.74 10.18
CA GLU A 320 14.52 -21.63 8.89
C GLU A 320 12.99 -21.84 9.00
N ALA A 321 12.54 -22.71 9.92
CA ALA A 321 11.12 -22.95 10.19
C ALA A 321 10.36 -21.66 10.60
N TRP A 322 11.05 -20.71 11.24
CA TRP A 322 10.48 -19.45 11.71
C TRP A 322 10.39 -18.38 10.61
N LYS A 323 11.08 -18.57 9.48
CA LYS A 323 11.03 -17.60 8.39
C LYS A 323 9.72 -17.68 7.65
N VAL A 324 9.20 -16.50 7.31
CA VAL A 324 8.01 -16.35 6.47
C VAL A 324 8.47 -15.89 5.10
N ASP A 325 8.34 -16.79 4.12
CA ASP A 325 8.74 -16.55 2.73
C ASP A 325 10.19 -16.10 2.56
N GLY A 326 11.07 -16.74 3.33
CA GLY A 326 12.49 -16.45 3.35
C GLY A 326 12.86 -15.20 4.15
N LYS A 327 11.87 -14.49 4.71
CA LYS A 327 12.08 -13.30 5.55
C LYS A 327 12.04 -13.64 7.03
N ASP A 328 12.87 -12.93 7.78
CA ASP A 328 12.88 -12.94 9.24
C ASP A 328 11.85 -11.93 9.77
N VAL A 329 11.04 -12.36 10.75
CA VAL A 329 9.99 -11.51 11.36
C VAL A 329 10.03 -11.58 12.88
N VAL A 330 9.49 -10.54 13.51
CA VAL A 330 9.41 -10.44 14.97
C VAL A 330 8.32 -11.38 15.47
N TRP A 331 8.69 -12.33 16.33
CA TRP A 331 7.79 -13.30 16.93
C TRP A 331 7.55 -13.02 18.41
N GLU A 332 6.29 -12.88 18.81
CA GLU A 332 5.87 -12.77 20.21
C GLU A 332 5.31 -14.12 20.68
N ARG A 333 5.81 -14.66 21.81
CA ARG A 333 5.22 -15.86 22.41
C ARG A 333 3.94 -15.52 23.15
N ILE A 334 2.83 -16.10 22.73
CA ILE A 334 1.50 -15.87 23.34
C ILE A 334 1.01 -17.04 24.19
N ALA A 335 1.57 -18.24 24.01
CA ALA A 335 1.21 -19.40 24.80
C ALA A 335 2.43 -20.28 25.11
N ASP A 336 2.49 -20.77 26.34
CA ASP A 336 3.44 -21.77 26.82
C ASP A 336 2.69 -22.73 27.74
N VAL A 337 2.17 -23.83 27.18
CA VAL A 337 1.19 -24.70 27.86
C VAL A 337 1.80 -26.07 28.11
N ASN A 338 1.96 -26.41 29.39
CA ASN A 338 2.23 -27.77 29.83
C ASN A 338 0.89 -28.44 30.20
N ASN A 339 0.48 -29.43 29.39
CA ASN A 339 -0.80 -30.13 29.55
C ASN A 339 -0.65 -31.54 30.13
N LYS A 340 0.47 -31.85 30.79
CA LYS A 340 0.66 -33.09 31.54
C LYS A 340 -0.08 -33.07 32.89
N VAL A 341 -1.32 -32.63 32.88
CA VAL A 341 -2.22 -32.57 34.04
C VAL A 341 -3.20 -33.75 33.98
N SER A 342 -3.74 -34.15 35.14
CA SER A 342 -4.71 -35.25 35.23
C SER A 342 -6.03 -34.76 35.84
N PRO A 343 -7.17 -34.87 35.11
CA PRO A 343 -7.26 -35.24 33.70
C PRO A 343 -6.57 -34.20 32.78
N PRO A 344 -6.22 -34.53 31.53
CA PRO A 344 -5.66 -33.56 30.58
C PRO A 344 -6.72 -32.54 30.13
N ARG A 345 -6.28 -31.32 29.77
CA ARG A 345 -7.15 -30.34 29.09
C ARG A 345 -7.33 -30.77 27.63
N LEU A 346 -8.53 -30.54 27.11
CA LEU A 346 -8.87 -30.86 25.71
C LEU A 346 -9.23 -29.61 24.90
N ASN A 347 -9.54 -28.50 25.56
CA ASN A 347 -9.84 -27.23 24.92
C ASN A 347 -8.84 -26.20 25.45
N PHE A 348 -8.34 -25.36 24.55
CA PHE A 348 -7.35 -24.35 24.87
C PHE A 348 -7.85 -23.00 24.36
N ASP A 349 -8.27 -22.16 25.29
CA ASP A 349 -8.71 -20.79 25.03
C ASP A 349 -7.57 -19.83 25.39
N ILE A 350 -7.10 -19.04 24.43
CA ILE A 350 -6.07 -18.02 24.59
C ILE A 350 -6.75 -16.68 24.35
N LYS A 351 -6.84 -15.84 25.38
CA LYS A 351 -7.48 -14.53 25.32
C LYS A 351 -6.45 -13.42 25.49
N PHE A 352 -6.60 -12.36 24.73
CA PHE A 352 -5.81 -11.15 24.85
C PHE A 352 -6.67 -10.05 25.50
N PRO A 353 -6.19 -9.42 26.58
CA PRO A 353 -6.89 -8.28 27.17
C PRO A 353 -7.08 -7.12 26.18
N GLU A 354 -6.08 -6.92 25.30
CA GLU A 354 -6.11 -5.97 24.20
C GLU A 354 -5.91 -6.69 22.87
N PRO A 355 -6.68 -6.36 21.80
CA PRO A 355 -6.51 -6.98 20.50
C PRO A 355 -5.09 -6.78 19.94
N LYS A 356 -4.50 -7.85 19.39
CA LYS A 356 -3.17 -7.83 18.77
C LYS A 356 -3.30 -7.85 17.24
N LYS A 357 -2.40 -7.15 16.54
CA LYS A 357 -2.22 -7.33 15.09
C LYS A 357 -1.54 -8.67 14.83
N ILE A 358 -2.21 -9.57 14.11
CA ILE A 358 -1.68 -10.91 13.82
C ILE A 358 -1.84 -11.21 12.33
N ARG A 359 -0.71 -11.53 11.69
CA ARG A 359 -0.58 -11.99 10.30
C ARG A 359 -0.15 -13.45 10.24
N TYR A 360 0.82 -13.80 11.08
CA TYR A 360 1.46 -15.10 11.13
C TYR A 360 1.31 -15.74 12.51
N ILE A 361 1.14 -17.05 12.54
CA ILE A 361 1.06 -17.87 13.75
C ILE A 361 2.06 -19.02 13.63
N PHE A 362 2.94 -19.19 14.61
CA PHE A 362 3.84 -20.31 14.70
C PHE A 362 3.44 -21.19 15.87
N PHE A 363 3.09 -22.44 15.60
CA PHE A 363 2.79 -23.45 16.61
C PHE A 363 3.86 -24.53 16.57
N HIS A 364 4.30 -24.98 17.74
CA HIS A 364 5.06 -26.21 17.83
C HIS A 364 4.72 -26.98 19.11
N HIS A 365 4.83 -28.31 19.03
CA HIS A 365 4.71 -29.14 20.23
C HIS A 365 5.85 -28.80 21.20
N TYR A 366 5.56 -28.79 22.50
CA TYR A 366 6.54 -28.49 23.53
C TYR A 366 6.09 -29.07 24.87
N TYR A 367 7.01 -29.49 25.73
CA TYR A 367 6.72 -30.39 26.87
C TYR A 367 6.24 -31.78 26.43
N GLY A 368 6.49 -32.81 27.23
CA GLY A 368 6.06 -34.17 26.91
C GLY A 368 7.06 -35.25 27.28
N THR A 369 6.71 -36.50 26.96
CA THR A 369 7.56 -37.68 27.17
C THR A 369 8.70 -37.79 26.16
N GLY A 370 8.66 -36.99 25.08
CA GLY A 370 9.66 -36.99 24.02
C GLY A 370 9.44 -38.15 23.04
N TYR A 371 9.96 -38.00 21.82
CA TYR A 371 9.64 -38.90 20.71
C TYR A 371 9.91 -40.39 21.04
N TRP A 372 11.08 -40.67 21.63
CA TRP A 372 11.56 -42.04 21.87
C TRP A 372 10.88 -42.79 23.04
N ALA A 373 10.13 -42.09 23.89
CA ALA A 373 9.42 -42.70 25.02
C ALA A 373 8.02 -43.19 24.66
N THR A 374 7.48 -42.80 23.50
CA THR A 374 6.13 -43.16 23.07
C THR A 374 6.14 -44.46 22.26
N ARG A 375 5.70 -45.57 22.87
CA ARG A 375 5.47 -46.82 22.12
C ARG A 375 4.28 -46.60 21.18
N ALA A 376 4.54 -46.47 19.87
CA ALA A 376 3.59 -46.52 18.75
C ALA A 376 3.10 -45.21 18.09
N SER A 377 3.89 -44.14 18.01
CA SER A 377 3.54 -42.97 17.17
C SER A 377 2.16 -42.37 17.49
N ALA A 378 1.64 -42.59 18.71
CA ALA A 378 0.34 -42.11 19.16
C ALA A 378 0.45 -40.61 19.42
N GLY A 379 0.27 -39.81 18.37
CA GLY A 379 0.33 -38.36 18.43
C GLY A 379 -0.90 -37.73 19.08
N GLY A 380 -0.71 -36.51 19.56
CA GLY A 380 -1.78 -35.55 19.82
C GLY A 380 -2.60 -35.29 18.54
N TYR A 381 -3.81 -34.75 18.67
CA TYR A 381 -4.58 -34.22 17.57
C TYR A 381 -4.97 -32.78 17.86
N ILE A 382 -4.95 -31.95 16.83
CA ILE A 382 -5.68 -30.70 16.79
C ILE A 382 -6.80 -30.91 15.78
N TRP A 383 -8.05 -30.87 16.24
CA TRP A 383 -9.21 -31.09 15.39
C TRP A 383 -9.72 -29.79 14.77
N GLU A 384 -9.77 -28.71 15.53
CA GLU A 384 -10.20 -27.41 15.03
C GLU A 384 -9.49 -26.29 15.82
N PHE A 385 -9.15 -25.21 15.12
CA PHE A 385 -8.46 -24.01 15.56
C PHE A 385 -9.21 -22.80 15.01
N GLN A 386 -9.80 -22.02 15.92
CA GLN A 386 -10.59 -20.84 15.64
C GLN A 386 -9.86 -19.58 16.12
N ILE A 387 -10.00 -18.51 15.34
CA ILE A 387 -9.36 -17.22 15.62
C ILE A 387 -10.45 -16.15 15.56
N PHE A 388 -10.52 -15.31 16.58
CA PHE A 388 -11.54 -14.29 16.75
C PHE A 388 -10.93 -12.92 16.97
N GLY A 389 -11.70 -11.90 16.61
CA GLY A 389 -11.37 -10.51 16.83
C GLY A 389 -12.47 -9.60 16.31
N GLU A 390 -12.16 -8.31 16.25
CA GLU A 390 -13.12 -7.29 15.82
C GLU A 390 -12.39 -6.11 15.18
N GLY A 391 -13.01 -5.56 14.14
CA GLY A 391 -12.58 -4.31 13.54
C GLY A 391 -12.30 -4.41 12.05
N PHE A 392 -12.03 -3.26 11.44
CA PHE A 392 -11.54 -3.17 10.08
C PHE A 392 -10.17 -3.85 9.96
N ILE A 393 -9.89 -4.45 8.80
CA ILE A 393 -8.59 -5.06 8.54
C ILE A 393 -7.47 -4.02 8.72
N PRO A 394 -6.46 -4.26 9.59
CA PRO A 394 -5.39 -3.31 9.87
C PRO A 394 -4.59 -2.85 8.64
N GLY A 395 -4.47 -3.68 7.61
CA GLY A 395 -3.73 -3.33 6.41
C GLY A 395 -4.01 -4.24 5.23
N VAL A 396 -4.15 -3.63 4.05
CA VAL A 396 -4.28 -4.34 2.78
C VAL A 396 -3.49 -3.64 1.68
N THR A 397 -2.85 -4.43 0.84
CA THR A 397 -2.16 -3.95 -0.37
C THR A 397 -2.94 -4.41 -1.60
N LEU A 398 -3.19 -3.48 -2.51
CA LEU A 398 -3.75 -3.70 -3.82
C LEU A 398 -2.70 -3.35 -4.87
N THR A 399 -2.62 -4.14 -5.94
CA THR A 399 -1.73 -3.86 -7.08
C THR A 399 -2.54 -3.86 -8.36
N SER A 400 -2.38 -2.83 -9.18
CA SER A 400 -3.08 -2.73 -10.46
C SER A 400 -2.67 -3.87 -11.39
N PRO A 401 -3.54 -4.26 -12.35
CA PRO A 401 -3.06 -4.96 -13.54
C PRO A 401 -2.02 -4.09 -14.27
N LEU A 402 -1.30 -4.68 -15.23
CA LEU A 402 -0.44 -3.93 -16.13
C LEU A 402 -1.26 -2.87 -16.87
N ILE A 403 -0.94 -1.60 -16.64
CA ILE A 403 -1.54 -0.49 -17.39
C ILE A 403 -0.68 -0.25 -18.62
N ASP A 404 -1.28 -0.37 -19.80
CA ASP A 404 -0.67 -0.08 -21.11
C ASP A 404 -1.36 1.16 -21.69
N LEU A 405 -0.62 2.27 -21.80
CA LEU A 405 -1.10 3.52 -22.38
C LEU A 405 -1.14 3.50 -23.93
N GLY A 406 -0.84 2.35 -24.55
CA GLY A 406 -0.82 2.15 -25.99
C GLY A 406 0.49 2.59 -26.65
N THR A 407 0.97 3.79 -26.30
CA THR A 407 2.23 4.38 -26.77
C THR A 407 3.04 4.94 -25.60
N VAL A 408 4.29 5.35 -25.87
CA VAL A 408 5.11 6.05 -24.88
C VAL A 408 4.53 7.45 -24.60
N ASN A 409 4.13 7.69 -23.35
CA ASN A 409 3.51 8.94 -22.93
C ASN A 409 4.30 9.63 -21.81
N ASN A 410 4.29 10.96 -21.80
CA ASN A 410 4.82 11.76 -20.70
C ASN A 410 3.75 11.83 -19.59
N ILE A 411 3.88 10.96 -18.60
CA ILE A 411 3.07 10.97 -17.38
C ILE A 411 3.58 12.09 -16.47
N THR A 412 2.71 13.05 -16.16
CA THR A 412 3.06 14.31 -15.49
C THR A 412 2.74 14.29 -14.00
N SER A 413 1.56 13.76 -13.63
CA SER A 413 1.08 13.77 -12.25
C SER A 413 0.09 12.63 -12.00
N ILE A 414 -0.08 12.32 -10.72
CA ILE A 414 -1.06 11.38 -10.21
C ILE A 414 -1.92 12.09 -9.15
N SER A 415 -3.22 11.83 -9.16
CA SER A 415 -4.16 12.31 -8.16
C SER A 415 -5.07 11.17 -7.75
N TRP A 416 -5.65 11.25 -6.57
CA TRP A 416 -6.63 10.29 -6.08
C TRP A 416 -7.69 10.99 -5.24
N ASP A 417 -8.86 10.37 -5.17
CA ASP A 417 -9.96 10.76 -4.30
C ASP A 417 -10.19 9.67 -3.26
N ALA A 418 -10.18 10.06 -1.98
CA ALA A 418 -10.20 9.11 -0.88
C ALA A 418 -10.69 9.76 0.43
N VAL A 419 -11.20 8.91 1.32
CA VAL A 419 -11.50 9.27 2.70
C VAL A 419 -10.44 8.63 3.59
N THR A 420 -9.69 9.47 4.31
CA THR A 420 -8.60 9.04 5.21
C THR A 420 -8.84 9.59 6.62
N PRO A 421 -9.68 8.92 7.44
CA PRO A 421 -9.94 9.34 8.82
C PRO A 421 -8.65 9.37 9.67
N PRO A 422 -8.61 10.13 10.79
CA PRO A 422 -7.46 10.14 11.70
C PRO A 422 -7.08 8.73 12.18
N GLY A 423 -5.78 8.41 12.14
CA GLY A 423 -5.26 7.08 12.48
C GLY A 423 -5.23 6.07 11.32
N THR A 424 -5.62 6.50 10.12
CA THR A 424 -5.53 5.71 8.88
C THR A 424 -4.55 6.32 7.89
N LYS A 425 -4.06 5.52 6.93
CA LYS A 425 -3.15 5.96 5.86
C LYS A 425 -3.47 5.28 4.54
N ILE A 426 -3.27 6.04 3.47
CA ILE A 426 -3.25 5.54 2.10
C ILE A 426 -1.87 5.85 1.53
N GLU A 427 -1.16 4.82 1.10
CA GLU A 427 0.15 4.93 0.48
C GLU A 427 0.02 4.48 -0.98
N ILE A 428 0.30 5.38 -1.92
CA ILE A 428 0.30 5.05 -3.35
C ILE A 428 1.74 5.10 -3.85
N ARG A 429 2.14 4.09 -4.64
CA ARG A 429 3.44 4.01 -5.30
C ARG A 429 3.24 3.59 -6.75
N THR A 430 4.17 3.98 -7.61
CA THR A 430 4.16 3.56 -9.01
C THR A 430 5.50 2.99 -9.42
N ARG A 431 5.51 2.21 -10.47
CA ARG A 431 6.71 1.89 -11.25
C ARG A 431 6.37 1.88 -12.73
N THR A 432 7.34 2.21 -13.55
CA THR A 432 7.21 2.25 -15.01
C THR A 432 8.24 1.35 -15.65
N GLY A 433 8.01 0.95 -16.88
CA GLY A 433 8.98 0.16 -17.62
C GLY A 433 8.76 0.17 -19.11
N GLU A 434 9.79 -0.28 -19.81
CA GLU A 434 9.79 -0.32 -21.28
C GLU A 434 9.36 -1.69 -21.82
N ARG A 435 9.61 -2.78 -21.07
CA ARG A 435 9.45 -4.15 -21.58
C ARG A 435 8.57 -5.03 -20.72
N VAL A 436 7.71 -5.79 -21.39
CA VAL A 436 6.86 -6.81 -20.78
C VAL A 436 7.04 -8.13 -21.53
N LYS A 437 6.85 -9.24 -20.83
CA LYS A 437 6.85 -10.58 -21.44
C LYS A 437 5.51 -11.25 -21.23
N GLU A 438 5.05 -12.00 -22.23
CA GLU A 438 3.86 -12.82 -22.11
C GLU A 438 4.23 -14.14 -21.42
N ILE A 439 3.57 -14.44 -20.31
CA ILE A 439 3.65 -15.74 -19.66
C ILE A 439 2.32 -16.47 -19.82
N THR A 440 2.39 -17.79 -19.88
CA THR A 440 1.20 -18.66 -19.90
C THR A 440 1.08 -19.36 -18.56
N ARG A 441 0.02 -19.07 -17.82
CA ARG A 441 -0.32 -19.71 -16.55
C ARG A 441 -1.39 -20.79 -16.78
N TYR A 442 -1.18 -21.95 -16.19
CA TYR A 442 -2.06 -23.10 -16.32
C TYR A 442 -2.80 -23.32 -15.00
N PHE A 443 -4.12 -23.50 -15.04
CA PHE A 443 -4.91 -23.70 -13.84
C PHE A 443 -5.65 -25.04 -13.89
N ASP A 444 -5.85 -25.72 -12.77
CA ASP A 444 -6.85 -26.79 -12.72
C ASP A 444 -8.27 -26.24 -12.69
N LYS A 445 -9.26 -27.13 -12.80
CA LYS A 445 -10.68 -26.79 -12.71
C LYS A 445 -11.09 -26.22 -11.34
N ALA A 446 -10.28 -26.41 -10.30
CA ALA A 446 -10.48 -25.81 -9.00
C ALA A 446 -9.87 -24.39 -8.89
N GLY A 447 -9.15 -23.93 -9.93
CA GLY A 447 -8.54 -22.62 -9.98
C GLY A 447 -7.11 -22.56 -9.42
N ASN A 448 -6.49 -23.69 -9.10
CA ASN A 448 -5.11 -23.72 -8.63
C ASN A 448 -4.14 -23.60 -9.81
N GLU A 449 -3.17 -22.69 -9.71
CA GLU A 449 -2.10 -22.57 -10.69
C GLU A 449 -1.14 -23.76 -10.61
N MET A 450 -0.64 -24.20 -11.75
CA MET A 450 0.25 -25.35 -11.88
C MET A 450 1.20 -25.21 -13.07
N THR A 451 2.23 -26.06 -13.11
CA THR A 451 3.15 -26.07 -14.26
C THR A 451 2.46 -26.66 -15.48
N LYS A 452 2.99 -26.33 -16.68
CA LYS A 452 2.51 -26.90 -17.93
C LYS A 452 2.51 -28.43 -17.90
N GLU A 453 3.58 -29.04 -17.38
CA GLU A 453 3.75 -30.49 -17.30
C GLU A 453 2.71 -31.13 -16.37
N GLN A 454 2.39 -30.47 -15.25
CA GLN A 454 1.34 -30.93 -14.34
C GLN A 454 -0.03 -30.84 -14.99
N TYR A 455 -0.31 -29.74 -15.69
CA TYR A 455 -1.57 -29.53 -16.39
C TYR A 455 -1.79 -30.54 -17.53
N GLU A 456 -0.77 -30.83 -18.33
CA GLU A 456 -0.85 -31.81 -19.42
C GLU A 456 -1.06 -33.25 -18.92
N ARG A 457 -0.61 -33.56 -17.70
CA ARG A 457 -0.87 -34.85 -17.03
C ARG A 457 -2.27 -34.95 -16.43
N LEU A 458 -3.00 -33.85 -16.26
CA LEU A 458 -4.37 -33.90 -15.77
C LEU A 458 -5.31 -34.48 -16.83
N PRO A 459 -6.28 -35.32 -16.43
CA PRO A 459 -7.39 -35.66 -17.30
C PRO A 459 -8.10 -34.39 -17.79
N LYS A 460 -8.49 -34.33 -19.07
CA LYS A 460 -9.10 -33.13 -19.70
C LYS A 460 -10.26 -32.51 -18.89
N PHE A 461 -11.06 -33.32 -18.19
CA PHE A 461 -12.18 -32.81 -17.37
C PHE A 461 -11.76 -32.10 -16.07
N ARG A 462 -10.48 -32.21 -15.66
CA ARG A 462 -9.87 -31.51 -14.53
C ARG A 462 -8.96 -30.35 -14.94
N GLN A 463 -8.64 -30.24 -16.23
CA GLN A 463 -7.94 -29.09 -16.77
C GLN A 463 -8.85 -27.86 -16.66
N GLY A 464 -8.30 -26.78 -16.09
CA GLY A 464 -8.96 -25.48 -15.97
C GLY A 464 -8.55 -24.54 -17.09
N PRO A 465 -8.75 -23.22 -16.93
CA PRO A 465 -8.38 -22.25 -17.95
C PRO A 465 -6.85 -22.15 -18.08
N ILE A 466 -6.39 -21.84 -19.30
CA ILE A 466 -5.03 -21.38 -19.57
C ILE A 466 -5.11 -19.86 -19.74
N LYS A 467 -4.38 -19.10 -18.92
CA LYS A 467 -4.38 -17.63 -18.99
C LYS A 467 -3.04 -17.14 -19.49
N LYS A 468 -3.08 -16.22 -20.46
CA LYS A 468 -1.91 -15.47 -20.91
C LYS A 468 -1.89 -14.12 -20.21
N GLU A 469 -0.74 -13.77 -19.64
CA GLU A 469 -0.57 -12.53 -18.88
C GLU A 469 0.71 -11.83 -19.33
N LYS A 470 0.68 -10.50 -19.47
CA LYS A 470 1.89 -9.70 -19.69
C LYS A 470 2.43 -9.24 -18.36
N ILE A 471 3.66 -9.64 -18.03
CA ILE A 471 4.33 -9.24 -16.79
C ILE A 471 5.58 -8.40 -17.07
N PRO A 472 6.00 -7.53 -16.13
CA PRO A 472 7.24 -6.78 -16.22
C PRO A 472 8.48 -7.66 -16.47
N VAL A 473 9.41 -7.18 -17.30
CA VAL A 473 10.78 -7.70 -17.37
C VAL A 473 11.65 -6.86 -16.44
N GLU A 474 12.00 -7.38 -15.26
CA GLU A 474 12.52 -6.57 -14.13
C GLU A 474 13.70 -5.65 -14.48
N THR A 475 14.63 -6.10 -15.34
CA THR A 475 15.79 -5.30 -15.78
C THR A 475 15.41 -4.01 -16.50
N TYR A 476 14.22 -3.93 -17.10
CA TYR A 476 13.72 -2.79 -17.89
C TYR A 476 12.61 -2.00 -17.17
N TRP A 477 12.44 -2.25 -15.87
CA TRP A 477 11.47 -1.56 -15.04
C TRP A 477 12.17 -0.82 -13.91
N SER A 478 11.59 0.31 -13.53
CA SER A 478 12.03 1.01 -12.33
C SER A 478 11.70 0.20 -11.08
N LYS A 479 12.46 0.44 -10.01
CA LYS A 479 11.95 0.14 -8.66
C LYS A 479 10.67 0.95 -8.41
N TRP A 480 9.91 0.54 -7.40
CA TRP A 480 8.78 1.32 -6.90
C TRP A 480 9.23 2.72 -6.46
N SER A 481 8.47 3.74 -6.84
CA SER A 481 8.67 5.14 -6.45
C SER A 481 8.64 5.30 -4.93
N PRO A 482 9.08 6.43 -4.35
CA PRO A 482 8.61 6.85 -3.04
C PRO A 482 7.08 6.93 -2.98
N VAL A 483 6.53 6.99 -1.77
CA VAL A 483 5.08 7.19 -1.55
C VAL A 483 4.70 8.62 -1.97
N TYR A 484 3.60 8.77 -2.70
CA TYR A 484 3.08 10.09 -3.04
C TYR A 484 2.49 10.79 -1.82
N GLU A 485 2.89 12.03 -1.58
CA GLU A 485 2.51 12.78 -0.37
C GLU A 485 1.12 13.41 -0.45
N ARG A 486 0.63 13.74 -1.65
CA ARG A 486 -0.66 14.41 -1.86
C ARG A 486 -1.26 14.13 -3.24
N PRO A 487 -2.59 14.19 -3.38
CA PRO A 487 -3.24 14.22 -4.68
C PRO A 487 -2.70 15.36 -5.56
N GLY A 488 -2.48 15.10 -6.85
CA GLY A 488 -1.87 16.03 -7.79
C GLY A 488 -0.35 16.12 -7.67
N ALA A 489 0.29 15.23 -6.91
CA ALA A 489 1.74 15.13 -6.87
C ALA A 489 2.31 14.82 -8.26
N ARG A 490 3.49 15.38 -8.53
CA ARG A 490 4.25 15.06 -9.75
C ARG A 490 4.56 13.57 -9.77
N PHE A 491 4.46 13.00 -10.96
CA PHE A 491 4.74 11.58 -11.16
C PHE A 491 6.20 11.27 -10.82
N ALA A 492 6.41 10.30 -9.92
CA ALA A 492 7.71 10.05 -9.29
C ALA A 492 8.49 8.90 -9.95
N SER A 493 7.83 8.05 -10.74
CA SER A 493 8.53 7.02 -11.52
C SER A 493 9.11 7.61 -12.82
N PRO A 494 10.10 6.95 -13.44
CA PRO A 494 10.64 7.39 -14.72
C PRO A 494 9.55 7.57 -15.78
N SER A 495 9.61 8.71 -16.46
CA SER A 495 8.67 9.17 -17.49
C SER A 495 9.51 9.86 -18.58
N PRO A 496 9.18 9.76 -19.88
CA PRO A 496 7.98 9.14 -20.44
C PRO A 496 8.01 7.60 -20.40
N SER A 497 6.83 6.97 -20.38
CA SER A 497 6.69 5.52 -20.41
C SER A 497 5.35 5.08 -21.01
N ARG A 498 5.31 3.85 -21.50
CA ARG A 498 4.09 3.19 -22.01
C ARG A 498 3.41 2.33 -20.95
N TYR A 499 4.22 1.59 -20.18
CA TYR A 499 3.73 0.64 -19.21
C TYR A 499 3.94 1.14 -17.80
N LEU A 500 2.94 0.95 -16.96
CA LEU A 500 3.06 1.21 -15.53
C LEU A 500 2.28 0.23 -14.67
N LEU A 501 2.66 0.20 -13.39
CA LEU A 501 1.94 -0.45 -12.31
C LEU A 501 1.74 0.54 -11.17
N ILE A 502 0.62 0.39 -10.48
CA ILE A 502 0.25 1.15 -9.29
C ILE A 502 0.11 0.17 -8.12
N GLU A 503 0.70 0.51 -6.99
CA GLU A 503 0.51 -0.16 -5.71
C GLU A 503 -0.21 0.80 -4.76
N VAL A 504 -1.25 0.33 -4.11
CA VAL A 504 -2.01 1.05 -3.10
C VAL A 504 -1.98 0.24 -1.82
N LYS A 505 -1.57 0.87 -0.72
CA LYS A 505 -1.67 0.28 0.62
C LYS A 505 -2.63 1.11 1.47
N LEU A 506 -3.68 0.45 1.94
CA LEU A 506 -4.66 0.98 2.88
C LEU A 506 -4.31 0.43 4.26
N SER A 507 -4.17 1.29 5.27
CA SER A 507 -3.81 0.85 6.62
C SER A 507 -4.50 1.64 7.71
N SER A 508 -4.67 0.99 8.87
CA SER A 508 -5.25 1.56 10.08
C SER A 508 -4.48 1.12 11.32
N GLU A 509 -4.24 2.07 12.21
CA GLU A 509 -3.69 1.83 13.55
C GLU A 509 -4.78 1.57 14.59
N ARG A 510 -6.06 1.54 14.17
CA ARG A 510 -7.21 1.35 15.03
C ARG A 510 -8.21 0.33 14.44
N PRO A 511 -8.90 -0.45 15.28
CA PRO A 511 -9.90 -1.41 14.80
C PRO A 511 -11.20 -0.76 14.31
N ASP A 512 -11.55 0.43 14.77
CA ASP A 512 -12.86 1.04 14.56
C ASP A 512 -12.95 2.00 13.36
N VAL A 513 -11.84 2.26 12.67
CA VAL A 513 -11.77 3.16 11.51
C VAL A 513 -10.93 2.56 10.39
N ALA A 514 -11.27 2.89 9.14
CA ALA A 514 -10.51 2.49 7.95
C ALA A 514 -10.53 3.58 6.87
N PRO A 515 -9.48 3.64 6.04
CA PRO A 515 -9.50 4.49 4.85
C PRO A 515 -10.33 3.84 3.74
N SER A 516 -10.78 4.65 2.79
CA SER A 516 -11.44 4.17 1.57
C SER A 516 -10.99 4.99 0.37
N LEU A 517 -10.92 4.35 -0.79
CA LEU A 517 -10.41 4.94 -2.03
C LEU A 517 -11.51 4.92 -3.09
N ASN A 518 -11.79 6.06 -3.69
CA ASN A 518 -12.80 6.20 -4.74
C ASN A 518 -12.15 6.11 -6.12
N SER A 519 -11.14 6.93 -6.39
CA SER A 519 -10.52 6.99 -7.70
C SER A 519 -9.02 7.25 -7.67
N ILE A 520 -8.33 6.80 -8.72
CA ILE A 520 -6.97 7.21 -9.07
C ILE A 520 -6.99 7.77 -10.49
N THR A 521 -6.40 8.94 -10.69
CA THR A 521 -6.26 9.61 -11.99
C THR A 521 -4.80 9.86 -12.31
N LEU A 522 -4.35 9.38 -13.47
CA LEU A 522 -3.07 9.73 -14.06
C LEU A 522 -3.28 10.82 -15.11
N PHE A 523 -2.43 11.84 -15.10
CA PHE A 523 -2.42 12.89 -16.11
C PHE A 523 -1.20 12.72 -16.99
N TYR A 524 -1.41 12.63 -18.30
CA TYR A 524 -0.33 12.40 -19.24
C TYR A 524 -0.49 13.24 -20.52
N SER A 525 0.58 13.35 -21.29
CA SER A 525 0.65 14.05 -22.57
C SER A 525 1.53 13.27 -23.54
N LYS A 526 1.50 13.64 -24.82
CA LYS A 526 2.49 13.14 -25.78
C LYS A 526 3.89 13.52 -25.32
N ALA A 527 4.84 12.59 -25.43
CA ALA A 527 6.22 12.85 -25.05
C ALA A 527 6.85 13.92 -25.96
N ALA A 528 7.74 14.74 -25.40
CA ALA A 528 8.65 15.58 -26.18
C ALA A 528 9.64 14.70 -26.97
N GLY A 529 10.06 13.60 -26.34
CA GLY A 529 10.88 12.56 -26.94
C GLY A 529 11.35 11.58 -25.87
N SER A 530 11.71 10.37 -26.27
CA SER A 530 12.35 9.42 -25.35
C SER A 530 13.85 9.66 -25.21
N ARG A 531 14.45 9.18 -24.12
CA ARG A 531 15.91 9.18 -23.88
C ARG A 531 16.57 10.54 -24.07
N LEU A 532 15.88 11.56 -23.58
CA LEU A 532 16.44 12.89 -23.38
C LEU A 532 17.17 12.91 -22.03
N PHE A 533 18.39 13.41 -22.04
CA PHE A 533 19.24 13.50 -20.85
C PHE A 533 19.75 14.92 -20.68
N ALA A 534 19.89 15.34 -19.42
CA ALA A 534 20.43 16.63 -19.05
C ALA A 534 21.78 16.47 -18.33
N GLU A 535 22.68 17.41 -18.58
CA GLU A 535 23.96 17.53 -17.90
C GLU A 535 24.27 18.99 -17.56
N VAL A 536 24.78 19.26 -16.34
CA VAL A 536 25.25 20.57 -15.88
C VAL A 536 26.78 20.63 -15.81
N THR A 537 27.39 21.73 -16.22
CA THR A 537 28.81 22.05 -15.95
C THR A 537 28.96 23.49 -15.46
N PRO A 538 29.91 23.81 -14.57
CA PRO A 538 30.82 22.89 -13.87
C PRO A 538 30.09 22.05 -12.79
N LYS A 539 30.69 20.93 -12.38
CA LYS A 539 30.15 20.05 -11.30
C LYS A 539 30.46 20.54 -9.89
N VAL A 540 31.35 21.53 -9.77
CA VAL A 540 31.79 22.11 -8.51
C VAL A 540 31.77 23.63 -8.64
N ALA A 541 31.24 24.32 -7.65
CA ALA A 541 31.16 25.78 -7.63
C ALA A 541 31.41 26.34 -6.22
N ALA A 542 31.70 27.65 -6.14
CA ALA A 542 31.81 28.36 -4.87
C ALA A 542 30.43 28.83 -4.37
N PRO A 543 30.11 28.72 -3.07
CA PRO A 543 28.87 29.23 -2.51
C PRO A 543 28.78 30.76 -2.58
N GLY A 544 27.57 31.27 -2.87
CA GLY A 544 27.23 32.68 -2.70
C GLY A 544 27.82 33.64 -3.74
N LYS A 545 28.59 33.12 -4.70
CA LYS A 545 29.16 33.91 -5.81
C LYS A 545 28.43 33.59 -7.12
N PRO A 546 28.24 34.57 -8.02
CA PRO A 546 27.79 34.30 -9.38
C PRO A 546 28.77 33.35 -10.06
N GLU A 547 28.26 32.24 -10.58
CA GLU A 547 29.02 31.24 -11.31
C GLU A 547 28.29 30.96 -12.63
N LYS A 548 29.05 30.70 -13.69
CA LYS A 548 28.48 30.32 -14.97
C LYS A 548 28.21 28.83 -15.01
N PHE A 549 26.98 28.47 -15.35
CA PHE A 549 26.55 27.10 -15.57
C PHE A 549 26.14 26.89 -17.01
N ARG A 550 26.44 25.72 -17.55
CA ARG A 550 25.95 25.24 -18.83
C ARG A 550 25.13 23.99 -18.63
N ILE A 551 23.87 24.05 -19.05
CA ILE A 551 22.96 22.89 -19.13
C ILE A 551 22.95 22.40 -20.57
N VAL A 552 23.26 21.13 -20.76
CA VAL A 552 23.18 20.43 -22.05
C VAL A 552 22.02 19.46 -22.01
N VAL A 553 21.06 19.62 -22.92
CA VAL A 553 19.97 18.67 -23.18
C VAL A 553 20.27 17.95 -24.49
N ARG A 554 20.40 16.62 -24.43
CA ARG A 554 20.71 15.80 -25.61
C ARG A 554 19.84 14.56 -25.68
N LYS A 555 19.56 14.13 -26.91
CA LYS A 555 18.92 12.84 -27.20
C LYS A 555 19.99 11.78 -27.45
N ARG A 556 19.82 10.58 -26.89
CA ARG A 556 20.63 9.41 -27.23
C ARG A 556 19.75 8.39 -27.95
N MET A 557 20.18 8.00 -29.15
CA MET A 557 19.56 6.95 -29.97
C MET A 557 20.43 5.70 -29.91
N TYR A 558 19.82 4.53 -29.90
CA TYR A 558 20.52 3.25 -30.04
C TYR A 558 20.27 2.61 -31.40
N GLU A 559 20.98 1.52 -31.67
CA GLU A 559 20.80 0.76 -32.90
C GLU A 559 19.36 0.26 -33.04
N GLY A 560 18.79 0.44 -34.24
CA GLY A 560 17.38 0.11 -34.51
C GLY A 560 16.38 1.24 -34.28
N GLU A 561 16.86 2.41 -33.85
CA GLU A 561 16.02 3.58 -33.62
C GLU A 561 16.20 4.64 -34.69
N ALA A 562 15.10 5.26 -35.10
CA ALA A 562 15.11 6.36 -36.07
C ALA A 562 14.04 7.40 -35.75
N ILE A 563 14.22 8.62 -36.25
CA ILE A 563 13.18 9.65 -36.26
C ILE A 563 12.64 9.75 -37.68
N SER A 564 11.32 9.60 -37.79
CA SER A 564 10.63 9.59 -39.06
C SER A 564 9.58 10.70 -39.13
N TRP A 565 9.50 11.32 -40.30
CA TRP A 565 8.71 12.52 -40.54
C TRP A 565 7.59 12.23 -41.50
N TYR A 566 6.38 12.69 -41.19
CA TYR A 566 5.21 12.44 -42.02
C TYR A 566 4.55 13.75 -42.46
N ASP A 567 3.93 13.75 -43.64
CA ASP A 567 3.01 14.84 -44.02
C ASP A 567 1.62 14.64 -43.39
N ARG A 568 0.74 15.63 -43.53
CA ARG A 568 -0.62 15.58 -42.98
C ARG A 568 -1.49 14.40 -43.49
N TRP A 569 -1.05 13.72 -44.55
CA TRP A 569 -1.73 12.57 -45.16
C TRP A 569 -1.08 11.23 -44.75
N GLY A 570 -0.11 11.26 -43.83
CA GLY A 570 0.56 10.06 -43.33
C GLY A 570 1.62 9.49 -44.27
N ARG A 571 2.13 10.27 -45.23
CA ARG A 571 3.23 9.81 -46.10
C ARG A 571 4.57 10.17 -45.47
N LYS A 572 5.48 9.18 -45.37
CA LYS A 572 6.84 9.37 -44.88
C LYS A 572 7.62 10.28 -45.84
N ILE A 573 8.23 11.33 -45.30
CA ILE A 573 9.01 12.34 -46.03
C ILE A 573 10.34 12.59 -45.31
N THR A 574 11.26 13.30 -45.96
CA THR A 574 12.52 13.71 -45.32
C THR A 574 12.29 14.87 -44.35
N GLU A 575 13.14 15.00 -43.34
CA GLU A 575 13.12 16.13 -42.41
C GLU A 575 13.15 17.49 -43.14
N LYS A 576 14.09 17.63 -44.10
CA LYS A 576 14.22 18.84 -44.92
C LYS A 576 12.92 19.18 -45.63
N ARG A 577 12.21 18.17 -46.15
CA ARG A 577 10.90 18.37 -46.78
C ARG A 577 9.85 18.77 -45.75
N TRP A 578 9.83 18.15 -44.58
CA TRP A 578 8.88 18.45 -43.51
C TRP A 578 8.98 19.91 -43.05
N TRP A 579 10.19 20.42 -42.83
CA TRP A 579 10.41 21.84 -42.49
C TRP A 579 9.98 22.81 -43.58
N SER A 580 10.10 22.43 -44.86
CA SER A 580 9.63 23.24 -45.99
C SER A 580 8.11 23.31 -46.14
N LEU A 581 7.36 22.41 -45.49
CA LEU A 581 5.90 22.43 -45.53
C LEU A 581 5.34 23.51 -44.60
N PRO A 582 4.23 24.20 -45.00
CA PRO A 582 3.45 25.02 -44.08
C PRO A 582 2.98 24.20 -42.88
N SER A 583 2.87 24.81 -41.69
CA SER A 583 2.54 24.09 -40.43
C SER A 583 1.28 23.22 -40.54
N ARG A 584 0.24 23.69 -41.26
CA ARG A 584 -1.02 22.94 -41.49
C ARG A 584 -0.87 21.68 -42.37
N SER A 585 0.26 21.51 -43.03
CA SER A 585 0.57 20.39 -43.92
C SER A 585 1.58 19.41 -43.34
N ARG A 586 2.13 19.73 -42.17
CA ARG A 586 3.02 18.84 -41.41
C ARG A 586 2.18 17.77 -40.72
N GLY A 587 2.62 16.53 -40.82
CA GLY A 587 2.08 15.40 -40.08
C GLY A 587 2.93 15.08 -38.85
N PRO A 588 2.67 13.94 -38.20
CA PRO A 588 3.38 13.54 -36.99
C PRO A 588 4.86 13.32 -37.23
N VAL A 589 5.65 13.55 -36.18
CA VAL A 589 7.03 13.09 -36.08
C VAL A 589 7.00 11.91 -35.13
N VAL A 590 7.63 10.80 -35.51
CA VAL A 590 7.59 9.56 -34.72
C VAL A 590 9.00 9.06 -34.46
N GLU A 591 9.19 8.51 -33.28
CA GLU A 591 10.33 7.65 -32.96
C GLU A 591 9.99 6.23 -33.38
N GLU A 592 10.74 5.70 -34.34
CA GLU A 592 10.66 4.31 -34.75
C GLU A 592 11.63 3.50 -33.90
N ARG A 593 11.17 2.37 -33.37
CA ARG A 593 12.03 1.39 -32.70
C ARG A 593 11.81 0.01 -33.28
N THR A 594 12.90 -0.69 -33.51
CA THR A 594 12.87 -2.11 -33.90
C THR A 594 13.10 -2.98 -32.66
N HIS A 595 12.25 -3.98 -32.48
CA HIS A 595 12.29 -4.95 -31.40
C HIS A 595 12.56 -6.33 -31.99
N TRP A 596 13.56 -7.03 -31.49
CA TRP A 596 13.92 -8.37 -31.93
C TRP A 596 13.53 -9.38 -30.87
N TYR A 597 12.91 -10.49 -31.27
CA TYR A 597 12.47 -11.53 -30.34
C TYR A 597 13.15 -12.87 -30.63
N ASP A 598 13.39 -13.67 -29.59
CA ASP A 598 13.73 -15.08 -29.74
C ASP A 598 12.49 -15.93 -30.07
N LYS A 599 12.69 -17.22 -30.37
CA LYS A 599 11.60 -18.15 -30.73
C LYS A 599 10.55 -18.35 -29.64
N ASP A 600 10.90 -18.04 -28.39
CA ASP A 600 10.05 -18.19 -27.22
C ASP A 600 9.27 -16.87 -26.94
N GLY A 601 9.48 -15.84 -27.78
CA GLY A 601 8.80 -14.56 -27.70
C GLY A 601 9.44 -13.58 -26.73
N ASN A 602 10.66 -13.83 -26.26
CA ASN A 602 11.41 -12.89 -25.43
C ASN A 602 12.14 -11.87 -26.31
N GLU A 603 12.03 -10.60 -25.98
CA GLU A 603 12.76 -9.55 -26.70
C GLU A 603 14.25 -9.57 -26.32
N ILE A 604 15.13 -9.59 -27.32
CA ILE A 604 16.60 -9.65 -27.22
C ILE A 604 17.24 -8.50 -28.01
N THR A 605 18.54 -8.24 -27.83
CA THR A 605 19.22 -7.24 -28.65
C THR A 605 19.37 -7.72 -30.10
N LYS A 606 19.66 -6.79 -31.01
CA LYS A 606 19.92 -7.14 -32.41
C LYS A 606 21.12 -8.07 -32.54
N GLU A 607 22.20 -7.81 -31.80
CA GLU A 607 23.41 -8.63 -31.80
C GLU A 607 23.12 -10.04 -31.30
N GLU A 608 22.41 -10.16 -30.18
CA GLU A 608 21.96 -11.46 -29.65
C GLU A 608 21.08 -12.20 -30.67
N TRP A 609 20.17 -11.49 -31.35
CA TRP A 609 19.30 -12.07 -32.37
C TRP A 609 20.06 -12.54 -33.61
N GLU A 610 21.10 -11.80 -34.01
CA GLU A 610 21.97 -12.16 -35.13
C GLU A 610 22.84 -13.37 -34.80
N GLU A 611 23.30 -13.52 -33.55
CA GLU A 611 24.04 -14.70 -33.08
C GLU A 611 23.15 -15.96 -32.97
N LEU A 612 21.83 -15.80 -32.79
CA LEU A 612 20.91 -16.93 -32.78
C LEU A 612 20.88 -17.65 -34.14
N LYS A 613 20.87 -18.99 -34.09
CA LYS A 613 20.60 -19.82 -35.28
C LYS A 613 19.21 -19.46 -35.83
N PRO A 614 18.96 -19.55 -37.15
CA PRO A 614 17.67 -19.15 -37.74
C PRO A 614 16.43 -19.75 -37.07
N LYS A 615 16.50 -21.02 -36.62
CA LYS A 615 15.42 -21.72 -35.90
C LYS A 615 15.13 -21.20 -34.48
N GLN A 616 16.00 -20.37 -33.93
CA GLN A 616 15.89 -19.78 -32.59
C GLN A 616 15.48 -18.30 -32.65
N ARG A 617 15.46 -17.70 -33.84
CA ARG A 617 14.99 -16.33 -34.07
C ARG A 617 13.47 -16.30 -34.04
N GLY A 618 12.91 -15.34 -33.31
CA GLY A 618 11.50 -15.00 -33.30
C GLY A 618 11.19 -13.82 -34.23
N LYS A 619 10.05 -13.17 -33.97
CA LYS A 619 9.58 -12.03 -34.76
C LYS A 619 10.52 -10.82 -34.63
N VAL A 620 10.46 -9.93 -35.61
CA VAL A 620 10.99 -8.56 -35.51
C VAL A 620 9.78 -7.64 -35.61
N GLU A 621 9.61 -6.76 -34.64
CA GLU A 621 8.48 -5.84 -34.55
C GLU A 621 8.97 -4.40 -34.63
N GLN A 622 8.25 -3.54 -35.33
CA GLN A 622 8.53 -2.11 -35.37
C GLN A 622 7.43 -1.36 -34.64
N THR A 623 7.82 -0.52 -33.68
CA THR A 623 6.93 0.39 -33.00
C THR A 623 7.19 1.82 -33.45
N GLN A 624 6.15 2.65 -33.39
CA GLN A 624 6.21 4.06 -33.73
C GLN A 624 5.52 4.84 -32.63
N ASP A 625 6.29 5.70 -31.94
CA ASP A 625 5.77 6.57 -30.91
C ASP A 625 5.77 8.02 -31.41
N GLU A 626 4.60 8.64 -31.50
CA GLU A 626 4.50 10.06 -31.88
C GLU A 626 5.12 10.95 -30.80
N ILE A 627 6.00 11.85 -31.23
CA ILE A 627 6.68 12.80 -30.35
C ILE A 627 6.39 14.23 -30.78
N THR A 628 6.36 15.12 -29.80
CA THR A 628 6.09 16.55 -30.04
C THR A 628 7.37 17.34 -30.33
N GLY A 629 8.54 16.79 -30.02
CA GLY A 629 9.77 17.58 -29.91
C GLY A 629 9.67 18.56 -28.76
N PHE A 630 10.60 19.50 -28.67
CA PHE A 630 10.48 20.60 -27.72
C PHE A 630 11.05 21.90 -28.26
N ASN A 631 10.44 23.01 -27.86
CA ASN A 631 10.92 24.35 -28.12
C ASN A 631 10.90 25.23 -26.86
N GLN A 632 10.61 24.65 -25.70
CA GLN A 632 10.73 25.33 -24.42
C GLN A 632 11.56 24.47 -23.48
N VAL A 633 12.49 25.09 -22.77
CA VAL A 633 13.30 24.45 -21.73
C VAL A 633 13.11 25.22 -20.44
N LEU A 634 12.71 24.53 -19.37
CA LEU A 634 12.63 25.07 -18.02
C LEU A 634 13.72 24.44 -17.18
N ILE A 635 14.51 25.27 -16.52
CA ILE A 635 15.57 24.87 -15.59
C ILE A 635 15.20 25.43 -14.23
N LYS A 636 15.13 24.58 -13.20
CA LYS A 636 15.07 25.04 -11.81
C LYS A 636 16.45 25.53 -11.39
N THR A 637 16.52 26.77 -10.92
CA THR A 637 17.76 27.45 -10.56
C THR A 637 17.74 27.88 -9.09
N PRO A 638 18.89 27.86 -8.39
CA PRO A 638 18.97 28.25 -6.98
C PRO A 638 18.80 29.77 -6.75
N SER A 639 18.91 30.56 -7.81
CA SER A 639 18.69 32.01 -7.85
C SER A 639 18.30 32.44 -9.25
N LYS A 640 17.96 33.73 -9.41
CA LYS A 640 17.66 34.31 -10.72
C LYS A 640 18.86 34.17 -11.65
N ALA A 641 18.61 33.62 -12.83
CA ALA A 641 19.61 33.44 -13.88
C ALA A 641 19.82 34.73 -14.69
N GLU A 642 21.07 34.99 -15.07
CA GLU A 642 21.52 36.12 -15.87
C GLU A 642 22.43 35.64 -17.02
N ASP A 643 22.82 36.53 -17.93
CA ASP A 643 23.76 36.26 -19.05
C ASP A 643 23.43 35.01 -19.88
N VAL A 644 22.15 34.81 -20.21
CA VAL A 644 21.69 33.60 -20.88
C VAL A 644 22.18 33.54 -22.34
N GLN A 645 22.86 32.47 -22.70
CA GLN A 645 23.31 32.16 -24.06
C GLN A 645 22.80 30.77 -24.48
N LEU A 646 22.50 30.62 -25.77
CA LEU A 646 21.87 29.42 -26.32
C LEU A 646 22.66 28.91 -27.53
N TRP A 647 22.90 27.59 -27.57
CA TRP A 647 23.37 26.88 -28.76
C TRP A 647 22.40 25.75 -29.11
N ILE A 648 22.19 25.54 -30.41
CA ILE A 648 21.42 24.40 -30.94
C ILE A 648 22.29 23.70 -31.98
N GLY A 649 22.59 22.42 -31.76
CA GLY A 649 23.48 21.62 -32.60
C GLY A 649 24.88 22.24 -32.75
N GLY A 650 25.41 22.78 -31.65
CA GLY A 650 26.71 23.47 -31.61
C GLY A 650 26.74 24.88 -32.19
N ASN A 651 25.65 25.36 -32.80
CA ASN A 651 25.59 26.70 -33.39
C ASN A 651 24.98 27.70 -32.40
N ALA A 652 25.67 28.82 -32.16
CA ALA A 652 25.16 29.89 -31.30
C ALA A 652 23.90 30.53 -31.89
N VAL A 653 22.88 30.72 -31.06
CA VAL A 653 21.63 31.40 -31.43
C VAL A 653 21.72 32.85 -30.94
N PRO A 654 21.52 33.85 -31.83
CA PRO A 654 21.51 35.26 -31.43
C PRO A 654 20.41 35.58 -30.39
N PRO A 655 20.67 36.43 -29.38
CA PRO A 655 19.72 36.76 -28.30
C PRO A 655 18.34 37.24 -28.75
N GLU A 656 18.23 37.89 -29.92
CA GLU A 656 16.97 38.36 -30.47
C GLU A 656 16.09 37.25 -31.08
N LYS A 657 16.61 36.02 -31.19
CA LYS A 657 15.93 34.87 -31.82
C LYS A 657 15.39 33.84 -30.82
N PHE A 658 15.58 34.04 -29.52
CA PHE A 658 15.04 33.16 -28.49
C PHE A 658 14.46 33.96 -27.32
N GLY A 659 13.45 33.40 -26.66
CA GLY A 659 12.83 34.02 -25.49
C GLY A 659 13.52 33.61 -24.20
N VAL A 660 13.64 34.52 -23.24
CA VAL A 660 14.17 34.24 -21.89
C VAL A 660 13.22 34.82 -20.86
N GLU A 661 12.74 33.97 -19.96
CA GLU A 661 12.01 34.37 -18.77
C GLU A 661 12.76 33.85 -17.53
N ALA A 662 13.52 34.74 -16.88
CA ALA A 662 14.25 34.44 -15.65
C ALA A 662 13.46 34.88 -14.41
N ARG A 663 13.10 33.92 -13.57
CA ARG A 663 12.47 34.09 -12.26
C ARG A 663 13.49 33.80 -11.16
N TRP A 664 13.14 34.07 -9.92
CA TRP A 664 14.04 33.87 -8.77
C TRP A 664 14.43 32.41 -8.52
N ASP A 665 13.63 31.45 -8.98
CA ASP A 665 13.79 30.01 -8.74
C ASP A 665 13.88 29.18 -10.04
N SER A 666 13.83 29.85 -11.19
CA SER A 666 13.70 29.17 -12.48
C SER A 666 14.09 30.04 -13.67
N LEU A 667 14.56 29.38 -14.72
CA LEU A 667 14.86 29.94 -16.02
C LEU A 667 14.04 29.21 -17.07
N ILE A 668 13.26 29.94 -17.86
CA ILE A 668 12.56 29.40 -19.04
C ILE A 668 13.23 29.99 -20.30
N VAL A 669 13.58 29.12 -21.24
CA VAL A 669 14.16 29.48 -22.53
C VAL A 669 13.26 28.98 -23.65
N GLU A 670 12.79 29.90 -24.50
CA GLU A 670 11.98 29.59 -25.68
C GLU A 670 12.86 29.53 -26.93
N LEU A 671 13.00 28.33 -27.50
CA LEU A 671 13.82 28.06 -28.67
C LEU A 671 13.15 28.57 -29.96
N PRO A 672 13.93 28.99 -30.97
CA PRO A 672 13.40 29.48 -32.26
C PRO A 672 12.67 28.40 -33.09
N ARG A 673 12.86 27.12 -32.75
CA ARG A 673 12.27 25.98 -33.45
C ARG A 673 12.12 24.78 -32.51
N LEU A 674 11.28 23.82 -32.91
CA LEU A 674 11.23 22.51 -32.27
C LEU A 674 12.51 21.71 -32.54
N VAL A 675 12.97 21.02 -31.51
CA VAL A 675 14.11 20.11 -31.49
C VAL A 675 13.61 18.68 -31.39
N PHE A 676 14.17 17.80 -32.23
CA PHE A 676 13.79 16.39 -32.29
C PHE A 676 15.00 15.44 -32.28
N THR A 677 16.08 15.78 -32.99
CA THR A 677 17.15 14.83 -33.32
C THR A 677 18.37 14.95 -32.40
N PRO A 678 19.24 13.92 -32.34
CA PRO A 678 20.50 13.99 -31.58
C PRO A 678 21.44 15.12 -32.02
N GLU A 679 21.42 15.48 -33.31
CA GLU A 679 22.24 16.56 -33.87
C GLU A 679 21.80 17.93 -33.38
N ASP A 680 20.56 18.05 -32.90
CA ASP A 680 19.97 19.27 -32.36
C ASP A 680 20.18 19.39 -30.83
N SER A 681 21.36 19.05 -30.31
CA SER A 681 21.66 19.21 -28.88
C SER A 681 21.46 20.67 -28.44
N VAL A 682 20.76 20.88 -27.32
CA VAL A 682 20.48 22.22 -26.80
C VAL A 682 21.42 22.51 -25.65
N GLU A 683 22.21 23.56 -25.77
CA GLU A 683 23.10 24.03 -24.70
C GLU A 683 22.65 25.42 -24.24
N ILE A 684 22.43 25.56 -22.94
CA ILE A 684 22.01 26.83 -22.32
C ILE A 684 23.06 27.19 -21.28
N GLU A 685 23.81 28.25 -21.54
CA GLU A 685 24.73 28.85 -20.56
C GLU A 685 24.03 30.00 -19.86
N PHE A 686 24.21 30.12 -18.55
CA PHE A 686 23.67 31.21 -17.74
C PHE A 686 24.50 31.40 -16.46
N SER A 687 24.49 32.61 -15.92
CA SER A 687 25.08 32.94 -14.62
C SER A 687 24.02 32.79 -13.54
N CYS A 688 24.31 32.07 -12.44
CA CYS A 688 23.48 32.13 -11.23
C CYS A 688 24.34 31.89 -9.98
N VAL A 689 23.77 32.17 -8.81
CA VAL A 689 24.42 32.01 -7.51
C VAL A 689 23.93 30.72 -6.84
N PRO A 690 24.79 29.71 -6.60
CA PRO A 690 24.43 28.52 -5.85
C PRO A 690 24.63 28.74 -4.33
N PHE A 691 23.70 28.25 -3.51
CA PHE A 691 23.74 28.43 -2.05
C PHE A 691 23.81 27.14 -1.24
N PHE A 692 23.59 25.97 -1.86
CA PHE A 692 23.48 24.68 -1.19
C PHE A 692 24.47 23.67 -1.76
N ASN A 693 25.13 22.90 -0.90
CA ASN A 693 25.93 21.77 -1.36
C ASN A 693 25.00 20.69 -1.94
N GLY A 694 25.31 20.19 -3.13
CA GLY A 694 24.42 19.27 -3.84
C GLY A 694 23.24 19.98 -4.52
N THR A 695 23.44 21.21 -5.00
CA THR A 695 22.41 21.95 -5.76
C THR A 695 22.00 21.14 -6.99
N LEU A 696 20.72 20.77 -7.07
CA LEU A 696 20.14 20.04 -8.19
C LEU A 696 19.52 21.02 -9.20
N PHE A 697 19.91 20.91 -10.46
CA PHE A 697 19.26 21.59 -11.58
C PHE A 697 18.26 20.64 -12.23
N GLU A 698 16.99 20.76 -11.86
CA GLU A 698 15.92 20.02 -12.54
C GLU A 698 15.63 20.66 -13.89
N VAL A 699 15.63 19.84 -14.95
CA VAL A 699 15.41 20.29 -16.32
C VAL A 699 14.13 19.68 -16.86
N PHE A 700 13.34 20.50 -17.54
CA PHE A 700 12.08 20.14 -18.17
C PHE A 700 12.05 20.68 -19.57
N VAL A 701 11.36 19.97 -20.47
CA VAL A 701 11.14 20.40 -21.83
C VAL A 701 9.67 20.33 -22.19
N ALA A 702 9.21 21.17 -23.11
CA ALA A 702 7.87 21.11 -23.65
C ALA A 702 7.86 21.46 -25.14
N GLY A 703 7.09 20.68 -25.92
CA GLY A 703 6.71 21.01 -27.30
C GLY A 703 5.24 21.46 -27.42
N THR A 704 4.46 21.30 -26.36
CA THR A 704 3.06 21.71 -26.27
C THR A 704 2.80 22.45 -24.95
N PRO A 705 1.90 23.45 -24.93
CA PRO A 705 1.56 24.17 -23.70
C PRO A 705 1.10 23.20 -22.60
N GLY A 706 1.72 23.28 -21.42
CA GLY A 706 1.37 22.46 -20.25
C GLY A 706 1.92 21.03 -20.25
N GLY A 707 2.48 20.53 -21.36
CA GLY A 707 3.07 19.20 -21.50
C GLY A 707 4.52 19.10 -21.04
N TRP A 708 4.87 19.68 -19.88
CA TRP A 708 6.25 19.64 -19.37
C TRP A 708 6.70 18.20 -19.11
N GLN A 709 7.73 17.77 -19.81
CA GLN A 709 8.40 16.49 -19.62
C GLN A 709 9.67 16.73 -18.81
N MET A 710 9.82 16.03 -17.68
CA MET A 710 11.07 16.01 -16.94
C MET A 710 12.17 15.32 -17.75
N ILE A 711 13.36 15.90 -17.74
CA ILE A 711 14.56 15.28 -18.27
C ILE A 711 15.34 14.62 -17.13
N HIS A 712 15.60 13.32 -17.25
CA HIS A 712 16.38 12.59 -16.25
C HIS A 712 17.88 12.89 -16.39
N PRO A 713 18.65 12.85 -15.30
CA PRO A 713 20.11 12.93 -15.35
C PRO A 713 20.70 11.82 -16.25
N ASP A 714 21.75 12.11 -17.04
CA ASP A 714 22.42 11.08 -17.84
C ASP A 714 23.01 9.98 -16.91
N PRO A 715 22.55 8.72 -17.01
CA PRO A 715 23.01 7.66 -16.11
C PRO A 715 24.50 7.33 -16.29
N ALA A 716 25.10 7.70 -17.43
CA ALA A 716 26.53 7.50 -17.67
C ALA A 716 27.42 8.58 -17.00
N VAL A 717 26.83 9.65 -16.46
CA VAL A 717 27.57 10.79 -15.90
C VAL A 717 27.26 10.93 -14.42
N LYS A 718 28.29 10.77 -13.58
CA LYS A 718 28.16 11.00 -12.13
C LYS A 718 27.76 12.46 -11.89
N ASN A 719 26.75 12.67 -11.04
CA ASN A 719 26.20 13.99 -10.72
C ASN A 719 25.79 14.76 -11.99
N ALA A 720 25.14 14.10 -12.95
CA ALA A 720 24.86 14.70 -14.26
C ALA A 720 24.17 16.07 -14.14
N THR A 721 23.23 16.26 -13.23
CA THR A 721 22.54 17.55 -13.01
C THR A 721 22.77 18.16 -11.62
N THR A 722 23.77 17.68 -10.87
CA THR A 722 24.03 18.11 -9.50
C THR A 722 25.39 18.82 -9.41
N VAL A 723 25.39 19.97 -8.75
CA VAL A 723 26.60 20.78 -8.49
C VAL A 723 26.94 20.71 -7.00
N MET A 724 28.19 20.36 -6.72
CA MET A 724 28.72 20.27 -5.36
C MET A 724 29.40 21.58 -4.95
N LEU A 725 29.26 21.96 -3.69
CA LEU A 725 29.90 23.11 -3.08
C LEU A 725 30.69 22.62 -1.85
N PRO A 726 31.85 21.95 -2.03
CA PRO A 726 32.59 21.30 -0.94
C PRO A 726 32.94 22.24 0.22
N SER A 727 33.17 23.53 -0.05
CA SER A 727 33.45 24.53 0.99
C SER A 727 32.27 24.81 1.93
N LEU A 728 31.07 24.30 1.64
CA LEU A 728 29.92 24.30 2.57
C LEU A 728 29.91 23.06 3.50
N THR A 729 30.68 22.02 3.19
CA THR A 729 30.80 20.80 4.01
C THR A 729 31.89 20.88 5.07
N GLU A 730 32.85 21.81 4.89
CA GLU A 730 33.82 22.18 5.92
C GLU A 730 33.17 23.07 6.99
N GLU A 731 33.66 23.01 8.24
CA GLU A 731 33.17 23.76 9.41
C GLU A 731 32.97 25.25 9.07
N GLY A 732 31.74 25.64 8.79
CA GLY A 732 31.40 27.02 8.50
C GLY A 732 29.89 27.23 8.62
N GLY A 733 29.52 28.27 9.37
CA GLY A 733 28.15 28.63 9.73
C GLY A 733 27.23 28.92 8.53
N LEU A 734 25.96 29.20 8.85
CA LEU A 734 24.90 29.57 7.92
C LEU A 734 25.16 30.94 7.25
N ILE A 735 25.94 31.83 7.88
CA ILE A 735 26.23 33.18 7.39
C ILE A 735 27.64 33.23 6.80
N ARG A 736 27.78 33.78 5.59
CA ARG A 736 29.05 33.91 4.87
C ARG A 736 29.15 35.26 4.17
N ASN A 737 30.36 35.62 3.73
CA ASN A 737 30.64 36.84 2.96
C ASN A 737 30.07 38.12 3.60
N LEU A 738 29.95 38.20 4.93
CA LEU A 738 29.52 39.42 5.60
C LEU A 738 30.51 40.53 5.27
N ASP A 739 30.05 41.57 4.60
CA ASP A 739 30.82 42.76 4.27
C ASP A 739 30.02 44.03 4.50
N ILE A 740 30.75 45.08 4.87
CA ILE A 740 30.19 46.38 5.20
C ILE A 740 31.00 47.43 4.45
N SER A 741 30.34 48.19 3.58
CA SER A 741 30.98 49.19 2.73
C SER A 741 30.13 50.46 2.61
N PRO A 742 30.70 51.65 2.88
CA PRO A 742 32.00 51.88 3.52
C PRO A 742 32.02 51.38 4.97
N ARG A 743 33.20 51.14 5.56
CA ARG A 743 33.32 50.77 6.99
C ARG A 743 33.18 51.97 7.95
N VAL A 744 33.22 53.17 7.40
CA VAL A 744 33.09 54.44 8.12
C VAL A 744 31.85 55.14 7.60
N ILE A 745 30.97 55.55 8.51
CA ILE A 745 29.74 56.30 8.21
C ILE A 745 29.81 57.69 8.85
N THR A 746 29.39 58.70 8.09
CA THR A 746 29.27 60.10 8.48
C THR A 746 27.83 60.56 8.27
N PRO A 747 26.89 60.27 9.21
CA PRO A 747 25.46 60.53 9.03
C PRO A 747 25.07 62.02 9.12
N ASN A 748 25.92 62.94 8.63
CA ASN A 748 25.75 64.39 8.72
C ASN A 748 24.82 64.98 7.63
N SER A 749 24.28 64.13 6.75
CA SER A 749 23.41 64.47 5.63
C SER A 749 24.07 65.38 4.57
N ASP A 750 25.40 65.28 4.40
CA ASP A 750 26.15 66.03 3.40
C ASP A 750 26.21 65.37 2.01
N GLY A 751 25.59 64.19 1.87
CA GLY A 751 25.54 63.38 0.66
C GLY A 751 26.72 62.43 0.49
N ARG A 752 27.65 62.33 1.45
CA ARG A 752 28.83 61.46 1.41
C ARG A 752 28.89 60.57 2.65
N ASN A 753 28.99 59.26 2.44
CA ASN A 753 29.05 58.24 3.50
C ASN A 753 27.93 58.36 4.55
N ASP A 754 26.76 58.90 4.18
CA ASP A 754 25.58 59.00 5.05
C ASP A 754 24.90 57.65 5.31
N GLU A 755 25.20 56.66 4.46
CA GLU A 755 24.69 55.30 4.57
C GLU A 755 25.81 54.29 4.38
N ILE A 756 25.64 53.12 4.98
CA ILE A 756 26.45 51.93 4.72
C ILE A 756 25.61 50.82 4.10
N ASP A 757 26.23 50.05 3.21
CA ASP A 757 25.68 48.80 2.69
C ASP A 757 26.27 47.62 3.46
N ILE A 758 25.39 46.82 4.07
CA ILE A 758 25.70 45.58 4.77
C ILE A 758 25.25 44.43 3.88
N SER A 759 26.19 43.68 3.33
CA SER A 759 25.91 42.53 2.48
C SER A 759 26.40 41.22 3.08
N PHE A 760 25.61 40.16 2.97
CA PHE A 760 26.00 38.83 3.42
C PHE A 760 25.25 37.74 2.65
N THR A 761 25.77 36.52 2.69
CA THR A 761 25.17 35.33 2.11
C THR A 761 24.62 34.44 3.22
N VAL A 762 23.37 34.00 3.10
CA VAL A 762 22.80 32.91 3.90
C VAL A 762 22.83 31.63 3.06
N SER A 763 23.41 30.57 3.62
CA SER A 763 23.53 29.24 2.99
C SER A 763 22.97 28.18 3.92
N ARG A 764 22.65 26.99 3.39
CA ARG A 764 22.22 25.79 4.15
C ARG A 764 20.91 25.97 4.95
N VAL A 765 20.03 26.85 4.48
CA VAL A 765 18.69 27.06 5.05
C VAL A 765 17.62 26.55 4.06
N GLU A 766 16.97 25.44 4.40
CA GLU A 766 15.85 24.86 3.64
C GLU A 766 14.51 25.45 4.13
N GLY A 767 13.90 26.32 3.33
CA GLY A 767 12.65 27.02 3.65
C GLY A 767 12.83 28.34 4.41
N LEU A 768 11.71 28.93 4.84
CA LEU A 768 11.68 30.25 5.48
C LEU A 768 12.19 30.20 6.93
N ARG A 769 13.24 30.95 7.25
CA ARG A 769 13.82 31.08 8.59
C ARG A 769 14.02 32.54 8.98
N SER A 770 14.07 32.80 10.29
CA SER A 770 14.27 34.16 10.79
C SER A 770 15.69 34.63 10.50
N ILE A 771 15.81 35.75 9.79
CA ILE A 771 17.07 36.43 9.49
C ILE A 771 16.98 37.83 10.08
N LYS A 772 18.00 38.22 10.84
CA LYS A 772 18.08 39.54 11.45
C LYS A 772 19.41 40.23 11.20
N VAL A 773 19.37 41.55 11.14
CA VAL A 773 20.55 42.42 11.20
C VAL A 773 20.32 43.45 12.29
N GLU A 774 21.23 43.47 13.26
CA GLU A 774 21.13 44.26 14.49
C GLU A 774 22.43 45.04 14.70
N ILE A 775 22.32 46.29 15.14
CA ILE A 775 23.46 47.16 15.45
C ILE A 775 23.57 47.30 16.96
N TYR A 776 24.75 47.06 17.50
CA TYR A 776 25.08 47.15 18.92
C TYR A 776 26.19 48.16 19.18
N ASN A 777 26.20 48.78 20.36
CA ASN A 777 27.38 49.50 20.83
C ASN A 777 28.41 48.55 21.47
N LEU A 778 29.59 49.05 21.83
CA LEU A 778 30.64 48.22 22.47
C LEU A 778 30.28 47.71 23.88
N LYS A 779 29.22 48.23 24.52
CA LYS A 779 28.69 47.69 25.78
C LYS A 779 27.74 46.50 25.57
N GLY A 780 27.44 46.15 24.31
CA GLY A 780 26.50 45.10 23.95
C GLY A 780 25.04 45.54 23.99
N GLU A 781 24.76 46.84 24.10
CA GLU A 781 23.39 47.36 24.07
C GLU A 781 22.90 47.46 22.62
N LEU A 782 21.69 46.94 22.35
CA LEU A 782 21.06 47.00 21.05
C LEU A 782 20.67 48.45 20.74
N ILE A 783 21.22 48.99 19.67
CA ILE A 783 20.96 50.34 19.18
C ILE A 783 19.78 50.33 18.21
N LYS A 784 19.73 49.34 17.30
CA LYS A 784 18.67 49.20 16.30
C LYS A 784 18.62 47.80 15.70
N GLU A 785 17.41 47.23 15.60
CA GLU A 785 17.12 46.12 14.68
C GLU A 785 16.84 46.74 13.30
N ILE A 786 17.83 46.72 12.40
CA ILE A 786 17.71 47.38 11.09
C ILE A 786 17.05 46.49 10.04
N TYR A 787 16.98 45.19 10.30
CA TYR A 787 16.32 44.24 9.41
C TYR A 787 15.85 43.00 10.17
N LYS A 788 14.62 42.56 9.90
CA LYS A 788 14.09 41.26 10.36
C LYS A 788 13.07 40.74 9.37
N THR A 789 13.29 39.51 8.90
CA THR A 789 12.35 38.84 7.99
C THR A 789 12.39 37.33 8.18
N LEU A 790 11.40 36.65 7.60
CA LEU A 790 11.51 35.23 7.28
C LEU A 790 12.06 35.11 5.86
N GLY A 791 13.28 34.58 5.72
CA GLY A 791 13.97 34.44 4.44
C GLY A 791 14.60 33.06 4.27
N THR A 792 15.03 32.76 3.05
CA THR A 792 15.69 31.49 2.68
C THR A 792 17.19 31.70 2.49
N SER A 793 17.91 30.66 2.06
CA SER A 793 19.26 30.87 1.52
C SER A 793 19.24 31.86 0.35
N GLY A 794 20.23 32.75 0.29
CA GLY A 794 20.25 33.89 -0.61
C GLY A 794 21.31 34.92 -0.27
N ASN A 795 21.52 35.89 -1.15
CA ASN A 795 22.32 37.09 -0.86
C ASN A 795 21.42 38.20 -0.34
N TYR A 796 21.83 38.81 0.76
CA TYR A 796 21.12 39.88 1.45
C TYR A 796 21.94 41.17 1.37
N ARG A 797 21.28 42.30 1.13
CA ARG A 797 21.85 43.64 1.22
C ARG A 797 20.91 44.54 2.01
N ILE A 798 21.39 45.06 3.12
CA ILE A 798 20.65 45.90 4.06
C ILE A 798 21.42 47.22 4.18
N LYS A 799 20.69 48.33 4.27
CA LYS A 799 21.28 49.64 4.49
C LYS A 799 21.12 50.09 5.94
N TRP A 800 22.11 50.83 6.43
CA TRP A 800 21.99 51.57 7.68
C TRP A 800 22.45 53.01 7.49
N ASP A 801 21.69 53.93 8.06
CA ASP A 801 21.79 55.39 7.93
C ASP A 801 22.48 56.04 9.15
N GLY A 802 23.06 55.25 10.04
CA GLY A 802 23.72 55.76 11.25
C GLY A 802 22.74 56.27 12.32
N ARG A 803 21.45 55.95 12.21
CA ARG A 803 20.43 56.35 13.19
C ARG A 803 20.02 55.20 14.10
N ASP A 804 19.60 55.51 15.32
CA ASP A 804 19.06 54.55 16.29
C ASP A 804 17.56 54.23 16.04
N GLY A 805 16.96 53.46 16.95
CA GLY A 805 15.55 53.09 16.90
C GLY A 805 14.55 54.25 17.06
N SER A 806 14.99 55.40 17.59
CA SER A 806 14.18 56.62 17.74
C SER A 806 14.29 57.53 16.51
N GLY A 807 15.23 57.23 15.60
CA GLY A 807 15.50 58.04 14.40
C GLY A 807 16.57 59.11 14.63
N ASP A 808 17.20 59.16 15.81
CA ASP A 808 18.27 60.09 16.13
C ASP A 808 19.63 59.55 15.66
N MET A 809 20.56 60.45 15.36
CA MET A 809 21.93 60.05 15.00
C MET A 809 22.61 59.40 16.20
N VAL A 810 23.28 58.28 15.96
CA VAL A 810 24.08 57.64 17.01
C VAL A 810 25.34 58.46 17.29
N LEU A 811 25.87 58.40 18.51
CA LEU A 811 27.10 59.11 18.87
C LEU A 811 28.31 58.61 18.07
N PRO A 812 29.34 59.45 17.84
CA PRO A 812 30.59 58.98 17.23
C PRO A 812 31.22 57.87 18.07
N GLY A 813 31.70 56.80 17.41
CA GLY A 813 32.22 55.63 18.11
C GLY A 813 32.27 54.37 17.25
N ILE A 814 32.62 53.26 17.88
CA ILE A 814 32.64 51.94 17.23
C ILE A 814 31.35 51.21 17.58
N TYR A 815 30.71 50.66 16.56
CA TYR A 815 29.51 49.85 16.64
C TYR A 815 29.78 48.46 16.08
N VAL A 816 28.97 47.47 16.47
CA VAL A 816 29.03 46.11 15.95
C VAL A 816 27.74 45.83 15.21
N CYS A 817 27.83 45.53 13.92
CA CYS A 817 26.74 44.94 13.17
C CYS A 817 26.79 43.43 13.34
N GLU A 818 25.73 42.85 13.89
CA GLU A 818 25.53 41.41 14.00
C GLU A 818 24.43 40.96 13.04
N VAL A 819 24.70 39.90 12.28
CA VAL A 819 23.73 39.16 11.49
C VAL A 819 23.44 37.85 12.23
N SER A 820 22.16 37.48 12.37
CA SER A 820 21.76 36.20 12.96
C SER A 820 20.75 35.44 12.09
N VAL A 821 20.92 34.12 12.03
CA VAL A 821 20.05 33.20 11.28
C VAL A 821 19.67 32.01 12.16
N ASP A 822 18.37 31.78 12.32
CA ASP A 822 17.83 30.64 13.08
C ASP A 822 17.54 29.44 12.15
N GLY A 823 18.45 28.48 12.05
CA GLY A 823 18.26 27.23 11.27
C GLY A 823 17.54 26.11 12.04
N ASP A 824 17.31 24.96 11.37
CA ASP A 824 16.57 23.82 11.94
C ASP A 824 17.27 23.09 13.09
N ALA A 825 18.61 23.12 13.10
CA ALA A 825 19.44 22.46 14.09
C ALA A 825 20.51 23.37 14.72
N VAL A 826 20.78 24.54 14.12
CA VAL A 826 21.87 25.45 14.51
C VAL A 826 21.42 26.90 14.36
N LYS A 827 21.69 27.73 15.37
CA LYS A 827 21.66 29.20 15.24
C LYS A 827 23.06 29.67 14.89
N ASP A 828 23.18 30.54 13.90
CA ASP A 828 24.45 31.10 13.50
C ASP A 828 24.46 32.62 13.59
N ARG A 829 25.62 33.19 13.92
CA ARG A 829 25.83 34.63 14.10
C ARG A 829 27.16 35.04 13.49
N ALA A 830 27.17 36.16 12.78
CA ALA A 830 28.38 36.78 12.26
C ALA A 830 28.36 38.28 12.51
N GLY A 831 29.48 38.84 12.94
CA GLY A 831 29.59 40.26 13.25
C GLY A 831 30.77 40.95 12.59
N LYS A 832 30.61 42.24 12.26
CA LYS A 832 31.68 43.14 11.82
C LYS A 832 31.52 44.50 12.51
N SER A 833 32.64 45.18 12.77
CA SER A 833 32.64 46.52 13.31
C SER A 833 32.33 47.58 12.25
N ILE A 834 31.64 48.63 12.68
CA ILE A 834 31.34 49.85 11.95
C ILE A 834 31.90 51.02 12.75
N VAL A 835 32.47 52.01 12.06
CA VAL A 835 32.96 53.23 12.71
C VAL A 835 32.05 54.39 12.31
N VAL A 836 31.49 55.09 13.31
CA VAL A 836 30.70 56.30 13.12
C VAL A 836 31.55 57.49 13.51
N VAL A 837 31.69 58.46 12.61
CA VAL A 837 32.41 59.74 12.83
C VAL A 837 31.63 60.86 12.15
N TYR A 838 31.62 62.06 12.71
CA TYR A 838 31.08 63.26 12.05
C TYR A 838 31.51 64.51 12.80
#